data_AF-A0A1H9PJJ0-F1
#
_entry.id   AF-A0A1H9PJJ0-F1
#
_cell.length_a   1.000
_cell.length_b   1.000
_cell.length_c   1.000
_cell.angle_alpha   90.00
_cell.angle_beta   90.00
_cell.angle_gamma   90.00
#
_symmetry.space_group_name_H-M   'P 1'
#
loop_
_entity.id
_entity.type
_entity.pdbx_description
1 polymer ?
#
loop_
_entity_poly.entity_id
_entity_poly.type
_entity_poly.pdbx_seq_one_letter_code
_entity_poly.pdbx_strand_id
1 'polypeptide(L)'
;MLCQNCHLNESTIHLYTNVNGQQKQIDLCQNCYQIMKTDPNNTILGGLGDAQASSTQNQSTGMNPFDDFFSNLNNFHAFGGQDFQNTPPTQSGGGNNGGNNNNYRPNGAASQQQQQKGLLEEFGINVTDIARRGDIDPVIGRDAEIIRVIEILNRRTKNNPVLIGEPGVGKTAVVEGLAQKIVDGNVPQKLQNKQVIRLDVVSLVQGTGIRGQFEERMQKLMEEIRERKDVILFIDEIHEIVGAGSAGDGNMDAGNILKPALARGELQLVGATTLNEYRIIEKDAALERRMQPVKVDEPSVEETITILRGIQKKYEDYHHVKYSDDAIEAAANLSNRYIQDRFLPDKAIDLLDEAGSKMNLTLNFVDPQEIDKRLVEAENLKTQATREEDYERAAYFRDQIAKYKEMQQQTINEDDIPVITEKTIEAIVEEKTNIPVGDLKEKEQSQLINLADDLKTHVIGQDDAVDKIAKAIRRNRVGLGTPNRPIGSFLFVGPTGVGKTELSKQLAIELFGSADSMIRFDMSEYMEKHAVAKLVGAPPGYVGYEEAGQLTEKVRRNPYSLILLDEVEKAHPDVMHMFLQVLDDGRLTDGQGRTVSFKDTIIIMTSNAGTGKTEASVGFGAAREGRTNSVLGELSNYFSPEFMNRFDGIIEFKALSKDNLLQVVNLMLDDVNKRLATNDIHLEVTDKVKEKLVDLGYDPKMGARPLRRTIQDHIEDAITDFYLENPSEKDLKAVMTSNGKIIIKSAKKAEKEETTVSAESE
;
A
#
# COMPACT_ATOMS: atom_id res chain seq x y z
N MET A 1 41.88 -25.34 -5.52
CA MET A 1 43.05 -24.48 -5.21
C MET A 1 42.97 -24.12 -3.74
N LEU A 2 44.09 -23.81 -3.06
CA LEU A 2 44.02 -23.38 -1.67
C LEU A 2 43.63 -21.90 -1.60
N CYS A 3 42.86 -21.54 -0.56
CA CYS A 3 42.48 -20.17 -0.25
C CYS A 3 43.73 -19.28 -0.27
N GLN A 4 43.68 -18.18 -1.03
CA GLN A 4 44.80 -17.25 -1.14
C GLN A 4 45.03 -16.44 0.14
N ASN A 5 44.06 -16.40 1.06
CA ASN A 5 44.19 -15.68 2.32
C ASN A 5 44.75 -16.56 3.45
N CYS A 6 44.14 -17.72 3.71
CA CYS A 6 44.61 -18.60 4.79
C CYS A 6 45.56 -19.71 4.35
N HIS A 7 45.62 -20.04 3.05
CA HIS A 7 46.40 -21.16 2.48
C HIS A 7 46.16 -22.55 3.11
N LEU A 8 45.15 -22.69 3.98
CA LEU A 8 44.85 -23.92 4.72
C LEU A 8 43.61 -24.64 4.18
N ASN A 9 42.58 -23.88 3.80
CA ASN A 9 41.30 -24.41 3.33
C ASN A 9 41.19 -24.31 1.81
N GLU A 10 40.41 -25.20 1.17
CA GLU A 10 40.12 -25.09 -0.26
C GLU A 10 39.35 -23.80 -0.58
N SER A 11 39.72 -23.15 -1.69
CA SER A 11 38.99 -22.00 -2.19
C SER A 11 37.69 -22.45 -2.83
N THR A 12 36.58 -21.93 -2.31
CA THR A 12 35.21 -22.19 -2.78
C THR A 12 34.54 -20.94 -3.32
N ILE A 13 35.16 -19.77 -3.14
CA ILE A 13 34.63 -18.46 -3.53
C ILE A 13 35.67 -17.78 -4.40
N HIS A 14 35.27 -17.37 -5.61
CA HIS A 14 36.13 -16.74 -6.62
C HIS A 14 35.64 -15.32 -6.86
N LEU A 15 36.43 -14.33 -6.45
CA LEU A 15 36.08 -12.91 -6.54
C LEU A 15 36.93 -12.24 -7.62
N TYR A 16 36.32 -11.39 -8.43
CA TYR A 16 37.05 -10.55 -9.38
C TYR A 16 37.05 -9.11 -8.88
N THR A 17 38.24 -8.55 -8.66
CA THR A 17 38.41 -7.17 -8.23
C THR A 17 39.28 -6.40 -9.22
N ASN A 18 39.03 -5.12 -9.36
CA ASN A 18 39.75 -4.24 -10.27
C ASN A 18 40.69 -3.35 -9.45
N VAL A 19 41.98 -3.70 -9.42
CA VAL A 19 42.99 -2.96 -8.65
C VAL A 19 43.91 -2.26 -9.63
N ASN A 20 43.94 -0.93 -9.60
CA ASN A 20 44.72 -0.08 -10.52
C ASN A 20 44.40 -0.32 -12.01
N GLY A 21 43.14 -0.61 -12.34
CA GLY A 21 42.68 -0.76 -13.73
C GLY A 21 42.96 -2.12 -14.38
N GLN A 22 43.46 -3.09 -13.61
CA GLN A 22 43.57 -4.49 -14.05
C GLN A 22 42.67 -5.40 -13.21
N GLN A 23 41.84 -6.20 -13.88
CA GLN A 23 41.05 -7.24 -13.24
C GLN A 23 41.96 -8.34 -12.70
N LYS A 24 41.88 -8.58 -11.38
CA LYS A 24 42.52 -9.69 -10.68
C LYS A 24 41.46 -10.58 -10.04
N GLN A 25 41.68 -11.88 -10.15
CA GLN A 25 40.88 -12.89 -9.46
C GLN A 25 41.51 -13.24 -8.11
N ILE A 26 40.71 -13.25 -7.05
CA ILE A 26 41.08 -13.63 -5.69
C ILE A 26 40.20 -14.82 -5.29
N ASP A 27 40.86 -15.91 -4.89
CA ASP A 27 40.19 -17.17 -4.54
C ASP A 27 40.23 -17.40 -3.02
N LEU A 28 39.08 -17.43 -2.36
CA LEU A 28 38.93 -17.51 -0.91
C LEU A 28 38.12 -18.74 -0.48
N CYS A 29 38.32 -19.20 0.76
CA CYS A 29 37.40 -20.13 1.41
C CYS A 29 36.26 -19.36 2.12
N GLN A 30 35.15 -20.05 2.38
CA GLN A 30 33.95 -19.52 3.07
C GLN A 30 34.28 -18.71 4.33
N ASN A 31 35.10 -19.25 5.23
CA ASN A 31 35.46 -18.56 6.48
C ASN A 31 36.27 -17.28 6.24
N CYS A 32 37.25 -17.29 5.32
CA CYS A 32 38.01 -16.08 5.03
C CYS A 32 37.15 -15.00 4.35
N TYR A 33 36.20 -15.40 3.51
CA TYR A 33 35.26 -14.47 2.89
C TYR A 33 34.33 -13.80 3.91
N GLN A 34 33.78 -14.57 4.84
CA GLN A 34 32.94 -14.06 5.94
C GLN A 34 33.69 -13.03 6.78
N ILE A 35 34.90 -13.37 7.24
CA ILE A 35 35.75 -12.47 8.03
C ILE A 35 36.07 -11.18 7.26
N MET A 36 36.43 -11.32 5.98
CA MET A 36 36.76 -10.18 5.12
C MET A 36 35.56 -9.28 4.78
N LYS A 37 34.33 -9.81 4.84
CA LYS A 37 33.09 -9.06 4.63
C LYS A 37 32.68 -8.27 5.88
N THR A 38 33.00 -8.78 7.06
CA THR A 38 32.66 -8.14 8.35
C THR A 38 33.71 -7.15 8.85
N ASP A 39 34.90 -7.10 8.22
CA ASP A 39 35.96 -6.18 8.60
C ASP A 39 35.71 -4.77 8.01
N PRO A 40 35.43 -3.73 8.84
CA PRO A 40 35.12 -2.38 8.38
C PRO A 40 36.29 -1.68 7.67
N ASN A 41 37.52 -2.15 7.87
CA ASN A 41 38.73 -1.54 7.31
C ASN A 41 39.18 -2.18 5.97
N ASN A 42 38.43 -3.16 5.45
CA ASN A 42 38.84 -3.89 4.26
C ASN A 42 38.39 -3.19 2.96
N THR A 43 39.30 -2.42 2.37
CA THR A 43 39.06 -1.62 1.16
C THR A 43 38.71 -2.42 -0.10
N ILE A 44 38.84 -3.75 -0.08
CA ILE A 44 38.55 -4.62 -1.24
C ILE A 44 37.06 -4.97 -1.33
N LEU A 45 36.34 -5.04 -0.20
CA LEU A 45 34.96 -5.53 -0.14
C LEU A 45 33.95 -4.50 0.42
N GLY A 46 34.43 -3.43 1.07
CA GLY A 46 33.58 -2.40 1.70
C GLY A 46 32.76 -1.52 0.75
N GLY A 47 32.81 -1.76 -0.56
CA GLY A 47 32.05 -1.01 -1.58
C GLY A 47 30.89 -1.78 -2.23
N LEU A 48 30.53 -2.95 -1.71
CA LEU A 48 29.48 -3.82 -2.27
C LEU A 48 28.18 -3.87 -1.44
N GLY A 49 28.14 -3.17 -0.30
CA GLY A 49 26.90 -2.88 0.43
C GLY A 49 26.51 -1.42 0.21
N ASP A 50 25.26 -1.20 -0.21
CA ASP A 50 24.59 0.10 -0.39
C ASP A 50 24.96 0.92 -1.64
N ALA A 51 24.41 0.48 -2.77
CA ALA A 51 24.21 1.31 -3.95
C ALA A 51 22.73 1.72 -4.08
N GLN A 52 22.26 2.66 -3.24
CA GLN A 52 21.17 3.59 -3.57
C GLN A 52 20.95 4.62 -2.45
N ALA A 53 21.65 5.76 -2.52
CA ALA A 53 21.15 7.09 -2.16
C ALA A 53 22.29 8.10 -2.27
N SER A 54 22.31 8.86 -3.37
CA SER A 54 23.20 10.01 -3.54
C SER A 54 22.58 11.29 -3.00
N SER A 55 23.45 12.15 -2.45
CA SER A 55 23.31 13.58 -2.13
C SER A 55 22.28 13.94 -1.05
N THR A 56 22.64 14.58 0.07
CA THR A 56 23.12 15.98 0.13
C THR A 56 23.74 16.28 1.50
N GLN A 57 24.78 17.11 1.52
CA GLN A 57 25.44 17.64 2.73
C GLN A 57 24.50 18.52 3.57
N ASN A 58 24.53 18.39 4.91
CA ASN A 58 24.62 19.55 5.80
C ASN A 58 25.02 19.16 7.23
N GLN A 59 25.95 19.93 7.79
CA GLN A 59 26.33 19.93 9.20
C GLN A 59 25.25 20.66 10.01
N SER A 60 24.75 20.03 11.08
CA SER A 60 24.45 20.75 12.33
C SER A 60 24.25 19.77 13.48
N THR A 61 24.80 20.18 14.62
CA THR A 61 24.78 19.59 15.96
C THR A 61 23.38 19.29 16.48
N GLY A 62 23.15 18.03 16.87
CA GLY A 62 22.06 17.56 17.72
C GLY A 62 22.45 16.19 18.28
N MET A 63 22.43 16.03 19.60
CA MET A 63 22.80 14.78 20.28
C MET A 63 21.91 13.62 19.80
N ASN A 64 22.53 12.57 19.25
CA ASN A 64 21.87 11.31 18.92
C ASN A 64 22.01 10.33 20.10
N PRO A 65 20.92 9.90 20.75
CA PRO A 65 20.95 8.97 21.89
C PRO A 65 21.38 7.53 21.55
N PHE A 66 21.62 7.23 20.26
CA PHE A 66 21.96 5.89 19.77
C PHE A 66 23.46 5.56 19.78
N ASP A 67 24.35 6.57 19.81
CA ASP A 67 25.80 6.32 19.85
C ASP A 67 26.29 5.80 21.22
N ASP A 68 25.56 6.11 22.30
CA ASP A 68 25.83 5.57 23.65
C ASP A 68 25.36 4.10 23.82
N PHE A 69 24.46 3.65 22.95
CA PHE A 69 23.96 2.27 22.96
C PHE A 69 24.97 1.32 22.28
N PHE A 70 25.51 1.70 21.12
CA PHE A 70 26.45 0.85 20.38
C PHE A 70 27.87 0.84 20.95
N SER A 71 28.31 1.93 21.59
CA SER A 71 29.62 2.00 22.24
C SER A 71 29.75 1.09 23.47
N ASN A 72 28.63 0.76 24.14
CA ASN A 72 28.61 -0.16 25.28
C ASN A 72 28.49 -1.64 24.88
N LEU A 73 28.01 -1.94 23.67
CA LEU A 73 27.89 -3.33 23.19
C LEU A 73 29.24 -3.90 22.68
N ASN A 74 30.14 -3.02 22.23
CA ASN A 74 31.45 -3.42 21.69
C ASN A 74 32.51 -3.75 22.75
N ASN A 75 32.23 -3.55 24.03
CA ASN A 75 33.21 -3.77 25.10
C ASN A 75 33.04 -5.12 25.84
N PHE A 76 32.20 -6.02 25.32
CA PHE A 76 31.82 -7.26 26.01
C PHE A 76 32.15 -8.56 25.27
N HIS A 77 33.20 -8.60 24.45
CA HIS A 77 33.79 -9.88 23.98
C HIS A 77 35.32 -9.87 24.08
N ALA A 78 35.80 -9.86 25.32
CA ALA A 78 37.11 -10.44 25.64
C ALA A 78 37.00 -11.12 27.02
N PHE A 79 37.30 -12.42 27.02
CA PHE A 79 37.66 -13.33 28.13
C PHE A 79 36.80 -14.60 28.20
N GLY A 80 37.41 -15.73 27.78
CA GLY A 80 37.04 -17.06 28.27
C GLY A 80 36.66 -18.10 27.22
N GLY A 81 37.59 -18.48 26.33
CA GLY A 81 37.46 -19.70 25.53
C GLY A 81 38.04 -20.91 26.28
N GLN A 82 37.23 -21.94 26.49
CA GLN A 82 37.70 -23.32 26.66
C GLN A 82 36.85 -24.25 25.78
N ASP A 83 37.55 -24.99 24.93
CA ASP A 83 37.06 -25.87 23.88
C ASP A 83 36.04 -26.92 24.34
N PHE A 84 34.93 -27.04 23.61
CA PHE A 84 34.27 -28.32 23.40
C PHE A 84 33.94 -28.47 21.91
N GLN A 85 34.75 -29.28 21.22
CA GLN A 85 34.43 -29.85 19.91
C GLN A 85 33.33 -30.90 20.06
N ASN A 86 32.28 -30.81 19.24
CA ASN A 86 31.43 -31.97 18.94
C ASN A 86 30.92 -31.86 17.50
N THR A 87 31.58 -32.59 16.59
CA THR A 87 31.08 -32.90 15.25
C THR A 87 30.23 -34.18 15.30
N PRO A 88 29.09 -34.27 14.58
CA PRO A 88 28.31 -35.51 14.49
C PRO A 88 28.97 -36.51 13.52
N PRO A 89 28.94 -37.82 13.79
CA PRO A 89 29.64 -38.80 12.97
C PRO A 89 28.81 -39.24 11.76
N THR A 90 29.45 -39.20 10.59
CA THR A 90 29.03 -39.86 9.36
C THR A 90 29.32 -41.36 9.40
N GLN A 91 28.37 -42.16 8.93
CA GLN A 91 28.38 -43.61 8.90
C GLN A 91 29.08 -44.15 7.62
N SER A 92 30.09 -45.02 7.77
CA SER A 92 30.54 -45.91 6.68
C SER A 92 31.27 -47.16 7.18
N GLY A 93 30.74 -48.33 6.84
CA GLY A 93 31.49 -49.47 6.27
C GLY A 93 32.41 -50.33 7.17
N GLY A 94 31.88 -51.49 7.60
CA GLY A 94 32.47 -52.84 7.51
C GLY A 94 33.92 -53.11 7.91
N GLY A 95 34.12 -54.02 8.88
CA GLY A 95 35.44 -54.63 9.14
C GLY A 95 35.50 -55.56 10.35
N ASN A 96 35.51 -56.86 10.07
CA ASN A 96 35.60 -58.03 10.95
C ASN A 96 36.90 -58.08 11.79
N ASN A 97 36.83 -58.30 13.12
CA ASN A 97 37.65 -59.30 13.86
C ASN A 97 37.27 -59.38 15.35
N GLY A 98 37.42 -60.57 15.94
CA GLY A 98 36.84 -60.96 17.23
C GLY A 98 37.70 -60.75 18.48
N GLY A 99 37.14 -61.16 19.63
CA GLY A 99 37.92 -61.45 20.83
C GLY A 99 37.35 -60.98 22.17
N ASN A 100 36.56 -61.86 22.80
CA ASN A 100 36.64 -62.26 24.21
C ASN A 100 36.29 -61.29 25.38
N ASN A 101 35.21 -61.67 26.10
CA ASN A 101 35.04 -61.81 27.56
C ASN A 101 35.52 -60.70 28.53
N ASN A 102 34.62 -60.09 29.30
CA ASN A 102 34.01 -60.63 30.54
C ASN A 102 33.57 -59.53 31.53
N ASN A 103 32.33 -59.66 32.03
CA ASN A 103 31.80 -59.34 33.37
C ASN A 103 32.20 -58.05 34.14
N TYR A 104 31.22 -57.18 34.42
CA TYR A 104 30.52 -57.10 35.72
C TYR A 104 29.39 -56.01 35.68
N ARG A 105 28.20 -56.35 36.17
CA ARG A 105 27.06 -55.45 36.52
C ARG A 105 27.19 -55.05 38.02
N PRO A 106 26.51 -54.03 38.62
CA PRO A 106 25.09 -53.70 38.39
C PRO A 106 24.59 -52.24 38.63
N ASN A 107 23.30 -52.06 38.28
CA ASN A 107 22.29 -51.11 38.82
C ASN A 107 22.34 -49.60 38.53
N GLY A 108 21.33 -49.16 37.76
CA GLY A 108 20.29 -48.30 38.33
C GLY A 108 20.24 -46.83 37.89
N ALA A 109 19.80 -46.56 36.65
CA ALA A 109 19.07 -45.34 36.33
C ALA A 109 18.15 -45.61 35.12
N ALA A 110 16.85 -45.40 35.32
CA ALA A 110 15.85 -45.50 34.26
C ALA A 110 16.11 -44.39 33.24
N SER A 111 16.63 -44.75 32.07
CA SER A 111 16.61 -43.90 30.91
C SER A 111 15.16 -43.76 30.46
N GLN A 112 14.59 -42.56 30.67
CA GLN A 112 13.43 -42.12 29.90
C GLN A 112 13.83 -42.23 28.44
N GLN A 113 13.19 -43.17 27.74
CA GLN A 113 13.28 -43.26 26.29
C GLN A 113 12.77 -41.94 25.72
N GLN A 114 13.68 -41.13 25.16
CA GLN A 114 13.31 -40.10 24.21
C GLN A 114 12.60 -40.82 23.06
N GLN A 115 11.27 -40.77 23.04
CA GLN A 115 10.50 -41.14 21.86
C GLN A 115 11.03 -40.30 20.69
N GLN A 116 11.49 -40.97 19.64
CA GLN A 116 11.82 -40.32 18.37
C GLN A 116 10.57 -39.56 17.92
N LYS A 117 10.66 -38.22 17.82
CA LYS A 117 9.59 -37.39 17.29
C LYS A 117 9.25 -37.84 15.86
N GLY A 118 7.96 -37.97 15.57
CA GLY A 118 7.47 -38.30 14.22
C GLY A 118 7.71 -37.17 13.23
N LEU A 119 7.63 -37.44 11.91
CA LEU A 119 7.78 -36.41 10.88
C LEU A 119 6.64 -35.38 10.98
N LEU A 120 5.45 -35.82 11.40
CA LEU A 120 4.30 -34.94 11.57
C LEU A 120 4.49 -33.91 12.70
N GLU A 121 5.32 -34.22 13.70
CA GLU A 121 5.69 -33.29 14.78
C GLU A 121 6.85 -32.37 14.39
N GLU A 122 7.67 -32.77 13.41
CA GLU A 122 8.77 -31.98 12.87
C GLU A 122 8.27 -30.92 11.88
N PHE A 123 7.34 -31.30 10.99
CA PHE A 123 6.82 -30.45 9.91
C PHE A 123 5.41 -29.91 10.17
N GLY A 124 4.80 -30.27 11.29
CA GLY A 124 3.45 -29.89 11.66
C GLY A 124 3.39 -29.11 12.97
N ILE A 125 2.44 -28.18 13.06
CA ILE A 125 2.13 -27.41 14.26
C ILE A 125 0.83 -27.94 14.85
N ASN A 126 0.88 -28.47 16.07
CA ASN A 126 -0.32 -28.98 16.74
C ASN A 126 -1.16 -27.83 17.31
N VAL A 127 -2.19 -27.43 16.56
CA VAL A 127 -3.12 -26.36 16.94
C VAL A 127 -3.92 -26.75 18.20
N THR A 128 -4.21 -28.03 18.40
CA THR A 128 -4.93 -28.50 19.60
C THR A 128 -4.11 -28.35 20.88
N ASP A 129 -2.79 -28.48 20.80
CA ASP A 129 -1.90 -28.24 21.95
C ASP A 129 -1.75 -26.74 22.25
N ILE A 130 -1.79 -25.88 21.24
CA ILE A 130 -1.85 -24.42 21.41
C ILE A 130 -3.18 -24.04 22.09
N ALA A 131 -4.31 -24.61 21.64
CA ALA A 131 -5.62 -24.41 22.26
C ALA A 131 -5.63 -24.83 23.74
N ARG A 132 -5.05 -25.99 24.05
CA ARG A 132 -4.98 -26.52 25.43
C ARG A 132 -4.16 -25.62 26.36
N ARG A 133 -3.17 -24.90 25.83
CA ARG A 133 -2.36 -23.93 26.59
C ARG A 133 -3.05 -22.57 26.77
N GLY A 134 -4.11 -22.31 26.01
CA GLY A 134 -4.79 -21.00 25.99
C GLY A 134 -4.08 -19.96 25.13
N ASP A 135 -3.15 -20.38 24.28
CA ASP A 135 -2.32 -19.49 23.45
C ASP A 135 -3.06 -19.05 22.16
N ILE A 136 -4.29 -19.54 21.91
CA ILE A 136 -5.11 -19.19 20.74
C ILE A 136 -5.92 -17.91 21.00
N ASP A 137 -6.11 -17.08 19.98
CA ASP A 137 -6.99 -15.91 20.04
C ASP A 137 -8.47 -16.28 20.18
N PRO A 138 -9.26 -15.53 20.96
CA PRO A 138 -10.67 -15.84 21.11
C PRO A 138 -11.37 -15.77 19.76
N VAL A 139 -11.97 -16.89 19.35
CA VAL A 139 -12.68 -16.98 18.08
C VAL A 139 -14.08 -16.41 18.24
N ILE A 140 -14.35 -15.30 17.56
CA ILE A 140 -15.57 -14.50 17.72
C ILE A 140 -16.36 -14.52 16.40
N GLY A 141 -17.68 -14.74 16.49
CA GLY A 141 -18.59 -14.62 15.34
C GLY A 141 -18.50 -15.74 14.28
N ARG A 142 -17.77 -16.84 14.54
CA ARG A 142 -17.57 -17.95 13.58
C ARG A 142 -18.24 -19.28 13.98
N ASP A 143 -19.21 -19.24 14.91
CA ASP A 143 -19.85 -20.47 15.40
C ASP A 143 -20.56 -21.26 14.29
N ALA A 144 -21.20 -20.59 13.33
CA ALA A 144 -21.92 -21.26 12.24
C ALA A 144 -20.98 -22.07 11.34
N GLU A 145 -19.84 -21.47 10.95
CA GLU A 145 -18.81 -22.11 10.15
C GLU A 145 -18.13 -23.25 10.92
N ILE A 146 -17.83 -23.06 12.21
CA ILE A 146 -17.24 -24.10 13.06
C ILE A 146 -18.19 -25.30 13.19
N ILE A 147 -19.48 -25.06 13.48
CA ILE A 147 -20.51 -26.11 13.54
C ILE A 147 -20.57 -26.84 12.19
N ARG A 148 -20.55 -26.10 11.08
CA ARG A 148 -20.58 -26.69 9.74
C ARG A 148 -19.36 -27.58 9.46
N VAL A 149 -18.17 -27.16 9.87
CA VAL A 149 -16.94 -27.96 9.78
C VAL A 149 -17.08 -29.25 10.59
N ILE A 150 -17.57 -29.18 11.83
CA ILE A 150 -17.82 -30.34 12.70
C ILE A 150 -18.83 -31.31 12.06
N GLU A 151 -19.93 -30.79 11.51
CA GLU A 151 -20.94 -31.60 10.80
C GLU A 151 -20.32 -32.38 9.64
N ILE A 152 -19.48 -31.71 8.83
CA ILE A 152 -18.83 -32.31 7.66
C ILE A 152 -17.83 -33.38 8.12
N LEU A 153 -16.98 -33.08 9.09
CA LEU A 153 -15.99 -34.04 9.62
C LEU A 153 -16.65 -35.30 10.21
N ASN A 154 -17.88 -35.20 10.71
CA ASN A 154 -18.62 -36.34 11.26
C ASN A 154 -19.33 -37.21 10.19
N ARG A 155 -19.35 -36.78 8.91
CA ARG A 155 -19.94 -37.53 7.80
C ARG A 155 -19.15 -38.79 7.47
N ARG A 156 -19.83 -39.76 6.85
CA ARG A 156 -19.21 -41.00 6.34
C ARG A 156 -18.51 -40.80 4.99
N THR A 157 -19.05 -39.92 4.15
CA THR A 157 -18.53 -39.56 2.82
C THR A 157 -18.58 -38.04 2.69
N LYS A 158 -17.76 -37.46 1.79
CA LYS A 158 -17.56 -36.00 1.70
C LYS A 158 -17.28 -35.37 3.07
N ASN A 159 -16.30 -35.92 3.79
CA ASN A 159 -15.97 -35.60 5.18
C ASN A 159 -14.73 -34.71 5.33
N ASN A 160 -14.25 -34.11 4.24
CA ASN A 160 -13.16 -33.14 4.25
C ASN A 160 -13.74 -31.75 3.95
N PRO A 161 -13.92 -30.88 4.95
CA PRO A 161 -14.34 -29.51 4.71
C PRO A 161 -13.23 -28.70 4.04
N VAL A 162 -13.61 -27.83 3.11
CA VAL A 162 -12.72 -26.84 2.50
C VAL A 162 -13.30 -25.46 2.76
N LEU A 163 -12.61 -24.66 3.56
CA LEU A 163 -12.92 -23.27 3.86
C LEU A 163 -12.61 -22.42 2.64
N ILE A 164 -13.64 -21.78 2.09
CA ILE A 164 -13.54 -20.95 0.89
C ILE A 164 -13.89 -19.51 1.27
N GLY A 165 -12.94 -18.62 1.09
CA GLY A 165 -13.11 -17.19 1.34
C GLY A 165 -11.87 -16.43 0.91
N GLU A 166 -11.99 -15.12 0.81
CA GLU A 166 -10.87 -14.25 0.45
C GLU A 166 -9.76 -14.30 1.53
N PRO A 167 -8.52 -13.90 1.23
CA PRO A 167 -7.47 -13.76 2.23
C PRO A 167 -7.88 -12.76 3.33
N GLY A 168 -7.48 -13.02 4.58
CA GLY A 168 -7.74 -12.13 5.70
C GLY A 168 -9.12 -12.26 6.37
N VAL A 169 -10.10 -12.97 5.80
CA VAL A 169 -11.44 -13.10 6.41
C VAL A 169 -11.50 -13.96 7.69
N GLY A 170 -10.40 -14.59 8.09
CA GLY A 170 -10.35 -15.43 9.31
C GLY A 170 -10.61 -16.92 9.07
N LYS A 171 -10.18 -17.49 7.94
CA LYS A 171 -10.26 -18.95 7.68
C LYS A 171 -9.51 -19.76 8.75
N THR A 172 -8.32 -19.31 9.15
CA THR A 172 -7.51 -19.95 10.21
C THR A 172 -8.22 -19.92 11.56
N ALA A 173 -8.92 -18.83 11.89
CA ALA A 173 -9.70 -18.71 13.13
C ALA A 173 -10.81 -19.77 13.23
N VAL A 174 -11.41 -20.20 12.12
CA VAL A 174 -12.40 -21.30 12.12
C VAL A 174 -11.74 -22.63 12.53
N VAL A 175 -10.50 -22.86 12.12
CA VAL A 175 -9.74 -24.08 12.44
C VAL A 175 -9.28 -24.08 13.89
N GLU A 176 -8.81 -22.94 14.36
CA GLU A 176 -8.50 -22.71 15.77
C GLU A 176 -9.73 -22.89 16.66
N GLY A 177 -10.89 -22.39 16.22
CA GLY A 177 -12.17 -22.59 16.89
C GLY A 177 -12.60 -24.06 16.92
N LEU A 178 -12.35 -24.83 15.84
CA LEU A 178 -12.52 -26.29 15.85
C LEU A 178 -11.63 -26.95 16.90
N ALA A 179 -10.35 -26.58 16.98
CA ALA A 179 -9.43 -27.14 17.96
C ALA A 179 -9.89 -26.83 19.40
N GLN A 180 -10.36 -25.60 19.65
CA GLN A 180 -10.92 -25.21 20.95
C GLN A 180 -12.15 -26.07 21.32
N LYS A 181 -13.12 -26.24 20.41
CA LYS A 181 -14.30 -27.08 20.67
C LYS A 181 -13.93 -28.54 20.94
N ILE A 182 -12.86 -29.06 20.31
CA ILE A 182 -12.35 -30.41 20.60
C ILE A 182 -11.78 -30.49 22.01
N VAL A 183 -10.97 -29.51 22.42
CA VAL A 183 -10.39 -29.43 23.78
C VAL A 183 -11.49 -29.32 24.85
N ASP A 184 -12.51 -28.49 24.60
CA ASP A 184 -13.63 -28.29 25.52
C ASP A 184 -14.58 -29.51 25.58
N GLY A 185 -14.40 -30.51 24.70
CA GLY A 185 -15.29 -31.66 24.58
C GLY A 185 -16.65 -31.35 23.91
N ASN A 186 -16.79 -30.15 23.33
CA ASN A 186 -17.99 -29.66 22.63
C ASN A 186 -18.08 -30.19 21.19
N VAL A 187 -17.75 -31.47 20.99
CA VAL A 187 -17.78 -32.15 19.69
C VAL A 187 -18.38 -33.56 19.82
N PRO A 188 -18.95 -34.13 18.74
CA PRO A 188 -19.43 -35.51 18.73
C PRO A 188 -18.32 -36.52 19.10
N GLN A 189 -18.70 -37.66 19.68
CA GLN A 189 -17.76 -38.70 20.16
C GLN A 189 -16.68 -39.10 19.16
N LYS A 190 -16.96 -39.11 17.84
CA LYS A 190 -15.95 -39.46 16.82
C LYS A 190 -14.80 -38.46 16.70
N LEU A 191 -15.04 -37.21 17.10
CA LEU A 191 -14.05 -36.13 17.04
C LEU A 191 -13.41 -35.85 18.41
N GLN A 192 -13.91 -36.49 19.47
CA GLN A 192 -13.27 -36.40 20.78
C GLN A 192 -11.86 -37.00 20.72
N ASN A 193 -10.92 -36.35 21.43
CA ASN A 193 -9.50 -36.71 21.49
C ASN A 193 -8.76 -36.67 20.15
N LYS A 194 -9.35 -36.10 19.08
CA LYS A 194 -8.61 -35.84 17.86
C LYS A 194 -7.67 -34.65 18.03
N GLN A 195 -6.59 -34.63 17.25
CA GLN A 195 -5.62 -33.55 17.19
C GLN A 195 -5.68 -32.88 15.82
N VAL A 196 -5.86 -31.56 15.83
CA VAL A 196 -5.76 -30.72 14.64
C VAL A 196 -4.30 -30.30 14.47
N ILE A 197 -3.67 -30.74 13.38
CA ILE A 197 -2.26 -30.46 13.07
C ILE A 197 -2.20 -29.67 11.76
N ARG A 198 -1.66 -28.45 11.83
CA ARG A 198 -1.39 -27.61 10.65
C ARG A 198 -0.10 -28.08 9.99
N LEU A 199 -0.16 -28.41 8.71
CA LEU A 199 1.01 -28.77 7.92
C LEU A 199 1.65 -27.51 7.33
N ASP A 200 2.96 -27.34 7.53
CA ASP A 200 3.74 -26.34 6.82
C ASP A 200 4.37 -26.96 5.56
N VAL A 201 3.79 -26.63 4.41
CA VAL A 201 4.24 -27.14 3.11
C VAL A 201 5.63 -26.62 2.77
N VAL A 202 5.96 -25.39 3.16
CA VAL A 202 7.24 -24.74 2.86
C VAL A 202 8.38 -25.46 3.57
N SER A 203 8.18 -25.82 4.85
CA SER A 203 9.15 -26.57 5.65
C SER A 203 9.49 -27.96 5.05
N LEU A 204 8.55 -28.59 4.34
CA LEU A 204 8.80 -29.88 3.68
C LEU A 204 9.80 -29.77 2.52
N VAL A 205 9.84 -28.60 1.86
CA VAL A 205 10.75 -28.29 0.75
C VAL A 205 12.15 -27.95 1.26
N GLN A 206 12.23 -27.30 2.42
CA GLN A 206 13.49 -26.86 3.00
C GLN A 206 14.46 -28.03 3.25
N GLY A 207 15.71 -27.85 2.82
CA GLY A 207 16.74 -28.88 2.92
C GLY A 207 16.55 -30.09 2.00
N THR A 208 15.62 -30.04 1.02
CA THR A 208 15.59 -31.00 -0.10
C THR A 208 16.25 -30.38 -1.32
N GLY A 209 17.43 -30.89 -1.70
CA GLY A 209 18.14 -30.40 -2.89
C GLY A 209 17.63 -31.01 -4.20
N ILE A 210 16.78 -32.03 -4.11
CA ILE A 210 16.33 -32.87 -5.22
C ILE A 210 14.84 -33.19 -5.04
N ARG A 211 14.02 -32.99 -6.08
CA ARG A 211 12.57 -33.27 -6.12
C ARG A 211 12.17 -34.64 -5.54
N GLY A 212 12.97 -35.68 -5.78
CA GLY A 212 12.70 -37.03 -5.25
C GLY A 212 12.77 -37.15 -3.72
N GLN A 213 13.59 -36.33 -3.04
CA GLN A 213 13.66 -36.32 -1.58
C GLN A 213 12.40 -35.73 -0.95
N PHE A 214 11.82 -34.72 -1.59
CA PHE A 214 10.53 -34.15 -1.17
C PHE A 214 9.41 -35.18 -1.29
N GLU A 215 9.34 -35.90 -2.42
CA GLU A 215 8.35 -36.96 -2.62
C GLU A 215 8.50 -38.08 -1.58
N GLU A 216 9.74 -38.50 -1.27
CA GLU A 216 10.00 -39.50 -0.22
C GLU A 216 9.55 -39.02 1.17
N ARG A 217 9.84 -37.76 1.53
CA ARG A 217 9.37 -37.16 2.80
C ARG A 217 7.85 -37.11 2.87
N MET A 218 7.20 -36.66 1.80
CA MET A 218 5.74 -36.64 1.70
C MET A 218 5.14 -38.03 1.81
N GLN A 219 5.78 -39.04 1.21
CA GLN A 219 5.30 -40.42 1.30
C GLN A 219 5.38 -40.96 2.72
N LYS A 220 6.49 -40.71 3.43
CA LYS A 220 6.64 -41.08 4.85
C LYS A 220 5.63 -40.36 5.75
N LEU A 221 5.43 -39.06 5.54
CA LEU A 221 4.41 -38.28 6.24
C LEU A 221 3.01 -38.89 6.04
N MET A 222 2.68 -39.27 4.80
CA MET A 222 1.40 -39.89 4.49
C MET A 222 1.23 -41.29 5.08
N GLU A 223 2.30 -42.07 5.21
CA GLU A 223 2.29 -43.35 5.92
C GLU A 223 2.02 -43.14 7.42
N GLU A 224 2.69 -42.19 8.05
CA GLU A 224 2.46 -41.82 9.45
C GLU A 224 0.99 -41.39 9.69
N ILE A 225 0.44 -40.53 8.82
CA ILE A 225 -0.95 -40.07 8.94
C ILE A 225 -1.96 -41.21 8.75
N ARG A 226 -1.66 -42.21 7.90
CA ARG A 226 -2.54 -43.38 7.73
C ARG A 226 -2.62 -44.24 9.00
N GLU A 227 -1.53 -44.33 9.75
CA GLU A 227 -1.49 -45.07 11.01
C GLU A 227 -2.19 -44.30 12.14
N ARG A 228 -2.09 -42.97 12.12
CA ARG A 228 -2.66 -42.06 13.13
C ARG A 228 -4.12 -41.66 12.83
N LYS A 229 -5.08 -42.39 13.40
CA LYS A 229 -6.52 -42.10 13.27
C LYS A 229 -7.02 -40.94 14.14
N ASP A 230 -6.21 -40.50 15.09
CA ASP A 230 -6.46 -39.36 15.96
C ASP A 230 -6.21 -38.02 15.28
N VAL A 231 -5.61 -37.98 14.09
CA VAL A 231 -5.21 -36.72 13.42
C VAL A 231 -6.30 -36.19 12.50
N ILE A 232 -6.48 -34.87 12.52
CA ILE A 232 -7.13 -34.05 11.50
C ILE A 232 -6.06 -33.12 10.93
N LEU A 233 -5.75 -33.26 9.66
CA LEU A 233 -4.75 -32.42 9.01
C LEU A 233 -5.37 -31.09 8.60
N PHE A 234 -4.76 -29.97 8.96
CA PHE A 234 -5.10 -28.67 8.40
C PHE A 234 -4.06 -28.28 7.36
N ILE A 235 -4.51 -27.96 6.15
CA ILE A 235 -3.67 -27.47 5.06
C ILE A 235 -4.21 -26.10 4.66
N ASP A 236 -3.40 -25.07 4.92
CA ASP A 236 -3.65 -23.76 4.33
C ASP A 236 -3.23 -23.80 2.86
N GLU A 237 -3.90 -23.00 2.04
CA GLU A 237 -3.65 -22.94 0.58
C GLU A 237 -3.61 -24.32 -0.10
N ILE A 238 -4.60 -25.17 0.20
CA ILE A 238 -4.67 -26.58 -0.27
C ILE A 238 -4.54 -26.74 -1.79
N HIS A 239 -4.82 -25.68 -2.57
CA HIS A 239 -4.68 -25.66 -4.02
C HIS A 239 -3.23 -25.76 -4.48
N GLU A 240 -2.24 -25.29 -3.72
CA GLU A 240 -0.82 -25.38 -4.08
C GLU A 240 -0.38 -26.84 -4.19
N ILE A 241 -0.90 -27.68 -3.29
CA ILE A 241 -0.53 -29.09 -3.20
C ILE A 241 -1.35 -29.95 -4.17
N VAL A 242 -2.60 -29.56 -4.42
CA VAL A 242 -3.59 -30.40 -5.13
C VAL A 242 -3.79 -29.99 -6.59
N GLY A 243 -3.51 -28.73 -6.93
CA GLY A 243 -3.77 -28.10 -8.23
C GLY A 243 -2.68 -28.25 -9.30
N ALA A 244 -1.54 -28.87 -9.00
CA ALA A 244 -0.35 -28.99 -9.88
C ALA A 244 -0.51 -29.91 -11.12
N GLY A 245 -1.72 -30.10 -11.64
CA GLY A 245 -2.01 -30.98 -12.77
C GLY A 245 -2.26 -30.26 -14.11
N SER A 246 -2.08 -28.95 -14.20
CA SER A 246 -2.40 -28.17 -15.40
C SER A 246 -1.28 -27.17 -15.75
N ALA A 247 -0.31 -27.64 -16.53
CA ALA A 247 0.53 -26.86 -17.46
C ALA A 247 1.03 -25.46 -17.01
N GLY A 248 1.70 -25.38 -15.86
CA GLY A 248 2.52 -24.23 -15.48
C GLY A 248 3.88 -24.71 -14.94
N ASP A 249 4.97 -24.20 -15.52
CA ASP A 249 6.35 -24.53 -15.14
C ASP A 249 6.60 -24.25 -13.64
N GLY A 250 6.88 -25.29 -12.85
CA GLY A 250 7.59 -25.15 -11.57
C GLY A 250 6.91 -25.68 -10.30
N ASN A 251 5.61 -25.99 -10.29
CA ASN A 251 4.94 -26.37 -9.03
C ASN A 251 5.19 -27.83 -8.62
N MET A 252 5.38 -28.01 -7.32
CA MET A 252 5.75 -29.25 -6.64
C MET A 252 4.65 -30.31 -6.78
N ASP A 253 4.99 -31.50 -7.25
CA ASP A 253 4.02 -32.52 -7.66
C ASP A 253 3.54 -33.41 -6.50
N ALA A 254 3.13 -32.78 -5.40
CA ALA A 254 2.57 -33.46 -4.23
C ALA A 254 1.15 -34.03 -4.50
N GLY A 255 0.47 -33.52 -5.52
CA GLY A 255 -0.88 -33.93 -5.91
C GLY A 255 -0.96 -35.42 -6.25
N ASN A 256 0.08 -35.99 -6.86
CA ASN A 256 0.14 -37.43 -7.18
C ASN A 256 0.17 -38.34 -5.93
N ILE A 257 0.67 -37.84 -4.80
CA ILE A 257 0.74 -38.60 -3.54
C ILE A 257 -0.56 -38.44 -2.74
N LEU A 258 -1.14 -37.24 -2.71
CA LEU A 258 -2.31 -36.92 -1.91
C LEU A 258 -3.63 -37.34 -2.54
N LYS A 259 -3.79 -37.22 -3.86
CA LYS A 259 -5.03 -37.58 -4.57
C LYS A 259 -5.45 -39.03 -4.29
N PRO A 260 -4.56 -40.05 -4.34
CA PRO A 260 -4.95 -41.42 -4.01
C PRO A 260 -5.41 -41.60 -2.55
N ALA A 261 -4.73 -40.97 -1.59
CA ALA A 261 -5.09 -41.08 -0.16
C ALA A 261 -6.45 -40.41 0.14
N LEU A 262 -6.68 -39.25 -0.46
CA LEU A 262 -7.95 -38.53 -0.40
C LEU A 262 -9.08 -39.32 -1.08
N ALA A 263 -8.84 -39.83 -2.28
CA ALA A 263 -9.81 -40.62 -3.04
C ALA A 263 -10.23 -41.90 -2.30
N ARG A 264 -9.29 -42.57 -1.61
CA ARG A 264 -9.58 -43.74 -0.76
C ARG A 264 -10.26 -43.39 0.57
N GLY A 265 -10.19 -42.13 1.01
CA GLY A 265 -10.75 -41.68 2.29
C GLY A 265 -9.91 -42.11 3.50
N GLU A 266 -8.61 -42.31 3.28
CA GLU A 266 -7.64 -42.65 4.33
C GLU A 266 -7.18 -41.42 5.11
N LEU A 267 -7.32 -40.24 4.50
CA LEU A 267 -6.94 -38.95 5.07
C LEU A 267 -8.20 -38.16 5.45
N GLN A 268 -8.22 -37.62 6.68
CA GLN A 268 -9.20 -36.63 7.12
C GLN A 268 -8.49 -35.28 7.23
N LEU A 269 -8.97 -34.29 6.48
CA LEU A 269 -8.38 -32.95 6.47
C LEU A 269 -9.43 -31.84 6.52
N VAL A 270 -8.97 -30.66 6.91
CA VAL A 270 -9.59 -29.36 6.69
C VAL A 270 -8.67 -28.58 5.74
N GLY A 271 -9.19 -28.11 4.61
CA GLY A 271 -8.44 -27.26 3.67
C GLY A 271 -8.90 -25.81 3.76
N ALA A 272 -8.02 -24.86 3.43
CA ALA A 272 -8.40 -23.47 3.19
C ALA A 272 -7.87 -23.00 1.82
N THR A 273 -8.64 -22.20 1.10
CA THR A 273 -8.29 -21.66 -0.23
C THR A 273 -9.23 -20.50 -0.62
N THR A 274 -8.92 -19.78 -1.69
CA THR A 274 -9.82 -18.78 -2.27
C THR A 274 -10.88 -19.41 -3.18
N LEU A 275 -11.93 -18.65 -3.51
CA LEU A 275 -13.00 -19.12 -4.40
C LEU A 275 -12.48 -19.46 -5.80
N ASN A 276 -11.52 -18.69 -6.31
CA ASN A 276 -10.98 -18.86 -7.65
C ASN A 276 -10.14 -20.15 -7.75
N GLU A 277 -9.30 -20.41 -6.76
CA GLU A 277 -8.49 -21.62 -6.66
C GLU A 277 -9.35 -22.87 -6.44
N TYR A 278 -10.41 -22.78 -5.62
CA TYR A 278 -11.29 -23.91 -5.36
C TYR A 278 -11.95 -24.45 -6.63
N ARG A 279 -12.23 -23.59 -7.63
CA ARG A 279 -12.78 -24.02 -8.93
C ARG A 279 -11.87 -25.01 -9.67
N ILE A 280 -10.56 -24.99 -9.42
CA ILE A 280 -9.62 -25.97 -9.98
C ILE A 280 -9.82 -27.33 -9.30
N ILE A 281 -9.98 -27.33 -7.97
CA ILE A 281 -10.22 -28.53 -7.16
C ILE A 281 -11.59 -29.14 -7.48
N GLU A 282 -12.62 -28.30 -7.67
CA GLU A 282 -14.00 -28.72 -7.97
C GLU A 282 -14.10 -29.47 -9.32
N LYS A 283 -13.26 -29.11 -10.31
CA LYS A 283 -13.22 -29.79 -11.61
C LYS A 283 -12.65 -31.21 -11.54
N ASP A 284 -11.93 -31.56 -10.48
CA ASP A 284 -11.37 -32.90 -10.31
C ASP A 284 -12.37 -33.86 -9.64
N ALA A 285 -12.91 -34.78 -10.45
CA ALA A 285 -13.93 -35.74 -10.03
C ALA A 285 -13.49 -36.68 -8.89
N ALA A 286 -12.18 -36.86 -8.63
CA ALA A 286 -11.71 -37.66 -7.51
C ALA A 286 -11.82 -36.90 -6.18
N LEU A 287 -11.56 -35.60 -6.21
CA LEU A 287 -11.54 -34.73 -5.04
C LEU A 287 -12.92 -34.19 -4.68
N GLU A 288 -13.73 -33.84 -5.68
CA GLU A 288 -15.11 -33.36 -5.51
C GLU A 288 -16.00 -34.35 -4.72
N ARG A 289 -15.69 -35.65 -4.81
CA ARG A 289 -16.40 -36.72 -4.08
C ARG A 289 -16.01 -36.82 -2.60
N ARG A 290 -14.97 -36.09 -2.17
CA ARG A 290 -14.38 -36.18 -0.83
C ARG A 290 -14.36 -34.84 -0.10
N MET A 291 -14.34 -33.74 -0.85
CA MET A 291 -14.36 -32.39 -0.34
C MET A 291 -15.79 -31.84 -0.25
N GLN A 292 -16.03 -30.98 0.73
CA GLN A 292 -17.27 -30.21 0.87
C GLN A 292 -16.92 -28.74 1.12
N PRO A 293 -17.39 -27.80 0.28
CA PRO A 293 -17.12 -26.38 0.48
C PRO A 293 -17.86 -25.84 1.71
N VAL A 294 -17.19 -24.95 2.45
CA VAL A 294 -17.72 -24.13 3.54
C VAL A 294 -17.34 -22.69 3.23
N LYS A 295 -18.32 -21.85 2.94
CA LYS A 295 -18.10 -20.44 2.62
C LYS A 295 -17.79 -19.68 3.92
N VAL A 296 -16.70 -18.91 3.91
CA VAL A 296 -16.31 -17.99 4.98
C VAL A 296 -16.40 -16.59 4.41
N ASP A 297 -17.44 -15.87 4.82
CA ASP A 297 -17.72 -14.53 4.31
C ASP A 297 -16.95 -13.48 5.13
N GLU A 298 -16.65 -12.34 4.48
CA GLU A 298 -16.14 -11.15 5.16
C GLU A 298 -17.16 -10.70 6.21
N PRO A 299 -16.74 -10.47 7.48
CA PRO A 299 -17.63 -9.99 8.51
C PRO A 299 -18.09 -8.56 8.21
N SER A 300 -19.27 -8.21 8.71
CA SER A 300 -19.73 -6.82 8.72
C SER A 300 -18.84 -5.95 9.61
N VAL A 301 -18.97 -4.62 9.46
CA VAL A 301 -18.24 -3.66 10.30
C VAL A 301 -18.58 -3.84 11.79
N GLU A 302 -19.85 -4.08 12.12
CA GLU A 302 -20.32 -4.30 13.51
C GLU A 302 -19.75 -5.60 14.10
N GLU A 303 -19.73 -6.68 13.32
CA GLU A 303 -19.09 -7.94 13.72
C GLU A 303 -17.58 -7.74 13.89
N THR A 304 -16.95 -6.96 13.02
CA THR A 304 -15.53 -6.65 13.13
C THR A 304 -15.22 -5.88 14.41
N ILE A 305 -15.99 -4.86 14.77
CA ILE A 305 -15.83 -4.14 16.04
C ILE A 305 -15.92 -5.11 17.22
N THR A 306 -16.83 -6.09 17.15
CA THR A 306 -16.96 -7.14 18.18
C THR A 306 -15.72 -8.04 18.23
N ILE A 307 -15.16 -8.41 17.08
CA ILE A 307 -13.90 -9.16 16.97
C ILE A 307 -12.76 -8.36 17.60
N LEU A 308 -12.60 -7.08 17.22
CA LEU A 308 -11.55 -6.20 17.73
C LEU A 308 -11.62 -6.03 19.25
N ARG A 309 -12.81 -5.81 19.82
CA ARG A 309 -13.01 -5.73 21.29
C ARG A 309 -12.61 -7.01 22.00
N GLY A 310 -12.82 -8.18 21.38
CA GLY A 310 -12.47 -9.45 22.01
C GLY A 310 -10.97 -9.78 21.96
N ILE A 311 -10.23 -9.29 20.96
CA ILE A 311 -8.77 -9.43 20.88
C ILE A 311 -8.02 -8.27 21.55
N GLN A 312 -8.70 -7.14 21.79
CA GLN A 312 -8.14 -5.89 22.32
C GLN A 312 -7.15 -6.14 23.47
N LYS A 313 -7.58 -6.85 24.52
CA LYS A 313 -6.74 -7.09 25.70
C LYS A 313 -5.40 -7.76 25.38
N LYS A 314 -5.38 -8.69 24.42
CA LYS A 314 -4.13 -9.36 24.01
C LYS A 314 -3.16 -8.41 23.35
N TYR A 315 -3.65 -7.50 22.50
CA TYR A 315 -2.83 -6.48 21.86
C TYR A 315 -2.38 -5.39 22.84
N GLU A 316 -3.23 -5.02 23.81
CA GLU A 316 -2.87 -4.13 24.92
C GLU A 316 -1.73 -4.71 25.76
N ASP A 317 -1.85 -5.98 26.15
CA ASP A 317 -0.84 -6.68 26.93
C ASP A 317 0.46 -6.88 26.15
N TYR A 318 0.38 -7.14 24.83
CA TYR A 318 1.54 -7.36 23.96
C TYR A 318 2.32 -6.08 23.66
N HIS A 319 1.63 -4.98 23.35
CA HIS A 319 2.25 -3.69 23.02
C HIS A 319 2.44 -2.76 24.22
N HIS A 320 1.92 -3.13 25.39
CA HIS A 320 1.91 -2.29 26.60
C HIS A 320 1.23 -0.93 26.36
N VAL A 321 0.08 -0.95 25.68
CA VAL A 321 -0.73 0.23 25.34
C VAL A 321 -2.18 0.01 25.78
N LYS A 322 -3.00 1.06 25.75
CA LYS A 322 -4.47 0.95 25.89
C LYS A 322 -5.16 1.46 24.64
N TYR A 323 -6.19 0.77 24.16
CA TYR A 323 -7.01 1.27 23.07
C TYR A 323 -8.30 1.90 23.62
N SER A 324 -8.61 3.12 23.18
CA SER A 324 -9.93 3.72 23.44
C SER A 324 -11.01 3.02 22.60
N ASP A 325 -12.26 3.03 23.08
CA ASP A 325 -13.41 2.49 22.32
C ASP A 325 -13.54 3.15 20.94
N ASP A 326 -13.34 4.47 20.88
CA ASP A 326 -13.37 5.23 19.63
C ASP A 326 -12.27 4.79 18.65
N ALA A 327 -11.08 4.41 19.13
CA ALA A 327 -10.02 3.88 18.29
C ALA A 327 -10.38 2.52 17.67
N ILE A 328 -11.05 1.65 18.44
CA ILE A 328 -11.51 0.35 17.94
C ILE A 328 -12.57 0.54 16.84
N GLU A 329 -13.54 1.43 17.07
CA GLU A 329 -14.58 1.74 16.08
C GLU A 329 -13.98 2.41 14.83
N ALA A 330 -13.02 3.33 15.02
CA ALA A 330 -12.30 3.97 13.93
C ALA A 330 -11.50 2.96 13.10
N ALA A 331 -10.79 2.00 13.72
CA ALA A 331 -10.02 0.98 13.00
C ALA A 331 -10.91 0.15 12.07
N ALA A 332 -12.11 -0.24 12.50
CA ALA A 332 -13.06 -0.98 11.67
C ALA A 332 -13.68 -0.09 10.56
N ASN A 333 -14.16 1.10 10.91
CA ASN A 333 -14.85 1.99 9.98
C ASN A 333 -13.90 2.56 8.90
N LEU A 334 -12.73 3.05 9.31
CA LEU A 334 -11.75 3.67 8.42
C LEU A 334 -11.10 2.62 7.54
N SER A 335 -10.69 1.45 8.06
CA SER A 335 -10.15 0.39 7.20
C SER A 335 -11.18 -0.09 6.16
N ASN A 336 -12.45 -0.23 6.53
CA ASN A 336 -13.49 -0.60 5.59
C ASN A 336 -13.72 0.45 4.49
N ARG A 337 -13.53 1.73 4.81
CA ARG A 337 -13.76 2.84 3.87
C ARG A 337 -12.55 3.12 2.98
N TYR A 338 -11.35 3.15 3.55
CA TYR A 338 -10.14 3.66 2.89
C TYR A 338 -9.22 2.54 2.37
N ILE A 339 -9.27 1.33 2.96
CA ILE A 339 -8.42 0.20 2.59
C ILE A 339 -9.28 -0.86 1.88
N GLN A 340 -9.37 -0.78 0.55
CA GLN A 340 -10.28 -1.60 -0.28
C GLN A 340 -9.62 -2.84 -0.90
N ASP A 341 -8.30 -2.95 -0.83
CA ASP A 341 -7.51 -4.06 -1.37
C ASP A 341 -7.47 -5.29 -0.44
N ARG A 342 -7.79 -5.09 0.83
CA ARG A 342 -7.89 -6.13 1.87
C ARG A 342 -9.31 -6.24 2.42
N PHE A 343 -9.59 -7.39 3.02
CA PHE A 343 -10.89 -7.72 3.59
C PHE A 343 -10.85 -7.61 5.12
N LEU A 344 -12.00 -7.32 5.72
CA LEU A 344 -12.19 -7.41 7.16
C LEU A 344 -12.12 -8.89 7.61
N PRO A 345 -11.72 -9.18 8.86
CA PRO A 345 -11.26 -8.23 9.88
C PRO A 345 -9.76 -7.87 9.78
N ASP A 346 -8.99 -8.58 8.95
CA ASP A 346 -7.53 -8.49 8.86
C ASP A 346 -6.99 -7.05 8.74
N LYS A 347 -7.50 -6.25 7.81
CA LYS A 347 -7.07 -4.85 7.67
C LYS A 347 -7.34 -3.97 8.89
N ALA A 348 -8.34 -4.29 9.70
CA ALA A 348 -8.65 -3.54 10.92
C ALA A 348 -7.74 -3.96 12.08
N ILE A 349 -7.42 -5.26 12.16
CA ILE A 349 -6.45 -5.81 13.12
C ILE A 349 -5.07 -5.23 12.85
N ASP A 350 -4.66 -5.17 11.58
CA ASP A 350 -3.39 -4.57 11.13
C ASP A 350 -3.24 -3.11 11.59
N LEU A 351 -4.31 -2.31 11.51
CA LEU A 351 -4.29 -0.93 12.01
C LEU A 351 -4.12 -0.85 13.54
N LEU A 352 -4.75 -1.75 14.30
CA LEU A 352 -4.57 -1.80 15.75
C LEU A 352 -3.16 -2.22 16.13
N ASP A 353 -2.62 -3.23 15.44
CA ASP A 353 -1.27 -3.76 15.68
C ASP A 353 -0.21 -2.70 15.38
N GLU A 354 -0.33 -2.01 14.25
CA GLU A 354 0.57 -0.93 13.87
C GLU A 354 0.47 0.27 14.81
N ALA A 355 -0.73 0.65 15.25
CA ALA A 355 -0.91 1.70 16.25
C ALA A 355 -0.27 1.33 17.59
N GLY A 356 -0.42 0.07 18.00
CA GLY A 356 0.22 -0.51 19.18
C GLY A 356 1.74 -0.41 19.10
N SER A 357 2.31 -0.95 18.03
CA SER A 357 3.75 -0.95 17.77
C SER A 357 4.33 0.46 17.70
N LYS A 358 3.70 1.37 16.95
CA LYS A 358 4.15 2.76 16.79
C LYS A 358 4.14 3.53 18.10
N MET A 359 3.12 3.31 18.94
CA MET A 359 3.02 3.96 20.24
C MET A 359 3.96 3.33 21.27
N ASN A 360 4.18 2.02 21.22
CA ASN A 360 5.16 1.34 22.07
C ASN A 360 6.58 1.87 21.86
N LEU A 361 6.96 2.23 20.62
CA LEU A 361 8.27 2.88 20.34
C LEU A 361 8.48 4.21 21.08
N THR A 362 7.42 4.87 21.56
CA THR A 362 7.54 6.09 22.36
C THR A 362 7.86 5.81 23.83
N LEU A 363 7.75 4.55 24.26
CA LEU A 363 8.09 4.12 25.61
C LEU A 363 9.59 3.83 25.73
N ASN A 364 10.23 4.46 26.71
CA ASN A 364 11.53 4.02 27.21
C ASN A 364 11.31 2.85 28.20
N PHE A 365 10.75 1.74 27.73
CA PHE A 365 10.47 0.59 28.57
C PHE A 365 11.67 -0.37 28.63
N VAL A 366 12.01 -0.84 29.83
CA VAL A 366 12.90 -1.99 30.05
C VAL A 366 12.07 -3.04 30.77
N ASP A 367 11.90 -4.21 30.15
CA ASP A 367 11.09 -5.30 30.70
C ASP A 367 11.59 -5.72 32.09
N PRO A 368 10.75 -5.68 33.15
CA PRO A 368 11.13 -6.16 34.48
C PRO A 368 11.70 -7.58 34.49
N GLN A 369 11.23 -8.48 33.62
CA GLN A 369 11.78 -9.82 33.51
C GLN A 369 13.17 -9.86 32.88
N GLU A 370 13.46 -8.97 31.92
CA GLU A 370 14.82 -8.77 31.42
C GLU A 370 15.72 -8.19 32.50
N ILE A 371 15.24 -7.21 33.28
CA ILE A 371 15.99 -6.64 34.39
C ILE A 371 16.32 -7.73 35.41
N ASP A 372 15.37 -8.60 35.75
CA ASP A 372 15.59 -9.73 36.66
C ASP A 372 16.62 -10.72 36.12
N LYS A 373 16.54 -11.08 34.83
CA LYS A 373 17.54 -11.96 34.19
C LYS A 373 18.93 -11.32 34.23
N ARG A 374 19.05 -10.04 33.88
CA ARG A 374 20.31 -9.27 33.89
C ARG A 374 20.84 -9.11 35.32
N LEU A 375 19.97 -8.98 36.31
CA LEU A 375 20.34 -8.88 37.72
C LEU A 375 20.90 -10.21 38.24
N VAL A 376 20.25 -11.33 37.91
CA VAL A 376 20.75 -12.68 38.23
C VAL A 376 22.09 -12.95 37.56
N GLU A 377 22.23 -12.59 36.28
CA GLU A 377 23.49 -12.73 35.54
C GLU A 377 24.61 -11.87 36.17
N ALA A 378 24.33 -10.61 36.47
CA ALA A 378 25.28 -9.71 37.12
C ALA A 378 25.68 -10.18 38.54
N GLU A 379 24.76 -10.76 39.32
CA GLU A 379 25.07 -11.37 40.63
C GLU A 379 25.98 -12.60 40.50
N ASN A 380 25.75 -13.44 39.50
CA ASN A 380 26.61 -14.58 39.20
C ASN A 380 28.02 -14.14 38.78
N LEU A 381 28.11 -13.17 37.85
CA LEU A 381 29.38 -12.62 37.38
C LEU A 381 30.17 -11.91 38.49
N LYS A 382 29.50 -11.16 39.37
CA LYS A 382 30.11 -10.58 40.56
C LYS A 382 30.67 -11.66 41.49
N THR A 383 29.91 -12.73 41.72
CA THR A 383 30.32 -13.83 42.60
C THR A 383 31.55 -14.55 42.01
N GLN A 384 31.59 -14.74 40.70
CA GLN A 384 32.75 -15.29 40.00
C GLN A 384 33.98 -14.38 40.11
N ALA A 385 33.85 -13.09 39.79
CA ALA A 385 34.95 -12.12 39.89
C ALA A 385 35.51 -12.03 41.32
N THR A 386 34.64 -12.14 42.34
CA THR A 386 35.06 -12.16 43.74
C THR A 386 35.88 -13.42 44.09
N ARG A 387 35.54 -14.58 43.51
CA ARG A 387 36.30 -15.84 43.70
C ARG A 387 37.65 -15.82 42.99
N GLU A 388 37.74 -15.10 41.88
CA GLU A 388 38.97 -14.92 41.10
C GLU A 388 39.86 -13.78 41.64
N GLU A 389 39.46 -13.16 42.76
CA GLU A 389 40.13 -12.01 43.38
C GLU A 389 40.26 -10.78 42.45
N ASP A 390 39.41 -10.68 41.42
CA ASP A 390 39.33 -9.53 40.52
C ASP A 390 38.36 -8.49 41.10
N TYR A 391 38.89 -7.69 42.02
CA TYR A 391 38.12 -6.71 42.78
C TYR A 391 37.60 -5.54 41.91
N GLU A 392 38.24 -5.21 40.79
CA GLU A 392 37.78 -4.17 39.88
C GLU A 392 36.53 -4.62 39.12
N ARG A 393 36.54 -5.84 38.55
CA ARG A 393 35.35 -6.40 37.88
C ARG A 393 34.21 -6.64 38.87
N ALA A 394 34.50 -7.07 40.09
CA ALA A 394 33.48 -7.23 41.13
C ALA A 394 32.83 -5.88 41.52
N ALA A 395 33.60 -4.78 41.53
CA ALA A 395 33.06 -3.43 41.77
C ALA A 395 32.18 -2.96 40.61
N TYR A 396 32.60 -3.19 39.37
CA TYR A 396 31.81 -2.87 38.17
C TYR A 396 30.43 -3.56 38.19
N PHE A 397 30.37 -4.87 38.42
CA PHE A 397 29.09 -5.60 38.48
C PHE A 397 28.25 -5.20 39.70
N ARG A 398 28.87 -4.85 40.83
CA ARG A 398 28.14 -4.31 41.99
C ARG A 398 27.43 -3.00 41.64
N ASP A 399 28.08 -2.11 40.92
CA ASP A 399 27.51 -0.82 40.51
C ASP A 399 26.44 -1.01 39.42
N GLN A 400 26.59 -1.99 38.52
CA GLN A 400 25.52 -2.40 37.60
C GLN A 400 24.29 -2.98 38.33
N ILE A 401 24.49 -3.83 39.35
CA ILE A 401 23.39 -4.36 40.16
C ILE A 401 22.63 -3.22 40.86
N ALA A 402 23.33 -2.20 41.35
CA ALA A 402 22.68 -1.02 41.94
C ALA A 402 21.81 -0.29 40.90
N LYS A 403 22.32 -0.07 39.68
CA LYS A 403 21.55 0.52 38.57
C LYS A 403 20.34 -0.32 38.17
N TYR A 404 20.50 -1.64 38.04
CA TYR A 404 19.39 -2.53 37.71
C TYR A 404 18.32 -2.55 38.81
N LYS A 405 18.72 -2.49 40.10
CA LYS A 405 17.78 -2.35 41.22
C LYS A 405 17.07 -0.99 41.24
N GLU A 406 17.74 0.09 40.85
CA GLU A 406 17.12 1.40 40.68
C GLU A 406 16.10 1.41 39.52
N MET A 407 16.45 0.81 38.38
CA MET A 407 15.53 0.64 37.24
C MET A 407 14.33 -0.26 37.60
N GLN A 408 14.54 -1.30 38.41
CA GLN A 408 13.47 -2.18 38.90
C GLN A 408 12.50 -1.45 39.86
N GLN A 409 12.99 -0.47 40.62
CA GLN A 409 12.15 0.33 41.54
C GLN A 409 11.32 1.39 40.82
N GLN A 410 11.64 1.74 39.58
CA GLN A 410 10.78 2.55 38.73
C GLN A 410 9.56 1.72 38.32
N THR A 411 8.56 1.69 39.21
CA THR A 411 7.29 1.04 38.94
C THR A 411 6.50 1.94 38.00
N ILE A 412 6.02 1.38 36.89
CA ILE A 412 5.17 2.09 35.93
C ILE A 412 3.90 2.52 36.66
N ASN A 413 3.64 3.82 36.70
CA ASN A 413 2.32 4.31 37.08
C ASN A 413 1.36 3.96 35.94
N GLU A 414 0.15 3.51 36.24
CA GLU A 414 -0.89 3.26 35.21
C GLU A 414 -1.16 4.48 34.32
N ASP A 415 -0.77 5.67 34.77
CA ASP A 415 -0.87 6.96 34.06
C ASP A 415 0.16 7.12 32.92
N ASP A 416 1.24 6.33 32.90
CA ASP A 416 2.29 6.39 31.86
C ASP A 416 2.02 5.42 30.68
N ILE A 417 0.93 4.63 30.75
CA ILE A 417 0.54 3.72 29.66
C ILE A 417 -0.10 4.55 28.55
N PRO A 418 0.45 4.53 27.33
CA PRO A 418 -0.01 5.40 26.27
C PRO A 418 -1.35 4.89 25.73
N VAL A 419 -2.27 5.81 25.55
CA VAL A 419 -3.63 5.53 25.07
C VAL A 419 -3.71 5.84 23.59
N ILE A 420 -4.09 4.83 22.81
CA ILE A 420 -4.35 4.94 21.38
C ILE A 420 -5.77 5.48 21.18
N THR A 421 -5.84 6.61 20.47
CA THR A 421 -7.09 7.34 20.20
C THR A 421 -7.46 7.22 18.73
N GLU A 422 -8.69 7.62 18.38
CA GLU A 422 -9.15 7.75 16.99
C GLU A 422 -8.12 8.48 16.12
N LYS A 423 -7.54 9.58 16.62
CA LYS A 423 -6.52 10.39 15.90
C LYS A 423 -5.26 9.61 15.53
N THR A 424 -4.86 8.65 16.35
CA THR A 424 -3.70 7.80 16.07
C THR A 424 -3.99 6.86 14.90
N ILE A 425 -5.20 6.27 14.89
CA ILE A 425 -5.67 5.42 13.80
C ILE A 425 -5.82 6.23 12.51
N GLU A 426 -6.40 7.42 12.60
CA GLU A 426 -6.51 8.37 11.48
C GLU A 426 -5.15 8.62 10.85
N ALA A 427 -4.16 9.07 11.63
CA ALA A 427 -2.82 9.37 11.12
C ALA A 427 -2.15 8.17 10.42
N ILE A 428 -2.36 6.95 10.90
CA ILE A 428 -1.82 5.73 10.26
C ILE A 428 -2.54 5.46 8.94
N VAL A 429 -3.86 5.64 8.89
CA VAL A 429 -4.62 5.52 7.63
C VAL A 429 -4.18 6.60 6.63
N GLU A 430 -3.93 7.83 7.07
CA GLU A 430 -3.39 8.89 6.21
C GLU A 430 -2.03 8.51 5.64
N GLU A 431 -1.12 7.99 6.48
CA GLU A 431 0.22 7.56 6.05
C GLU A 431 0.15 6.39 5.06
N LYS A 432 -0.70 5.38 5.30
CA LYS A 432 -0.86 4.23 4.40
C LYS A 432 -1.50 4.58 3.06
N THR A 433 -2.48 5.49 3.08
CA THR A 433 -3.34 5.73 1.92
C THR A 433 -3.02 7.03 1.18
N ASN A 434 -2.21 7.92 1.79
CA ASN A 434 -2.05 9.32 1.38
C ASN A 434 -3.37 10.11 1.31
N ILE A 435 -4.41 9.62 1.98
CA ILE A 435 -5.73 10.26 2.04
C ILE A 435 -5.86 10.92 3.41
N PRO A 436 -6.08 12.24 3.50
CA PRO A 436 -6.38 12.88 4.78
C PRO A 436 -7.69 12.32 5.34
N VAL A 437 -7.76 11.97 6.62
CA VAL A 437 -8.94 11.42 7.29
C VAL A 437 -9.33 12.15 8.58
N GLY A 438 -8.38 12.78 9.29
CA GLY A 438 -8.62 13.32 10.64
C GLY A 438 -9.27 14.70 10.73
N ASP A 439 -8.47 15.77 10.72
CA ASP A 439 -8.92 17.17 10.90
C ASP A 439 -9.77 17.72 9.73
N LEU A 440 -10.27 16.84 8.86
CA LEU A 440 -11.05 17.21 7.70
C LEU A 440 -12.32 17.95 8.10
N LYS A 441 -13.13 17.51 9.07
CA LYS A 441 -14.49 18.06 9.21
C LYS A 441 -14.56 19.59 9.33
N GLU A 442 -13.74 20.23 10.17
CA GLU A 442 -13.75 21.69 10.32
C GLU A 442 -13.01 22.42 9.19
N LYS A 443 -11.82 21.93 8.78
CA LYS A 443 -11.05 22.52 7.67
C LYS A 443 -11.80 22.39 6.35
N GLU A 444 -12.33 21.21 6.06
CA GLU A 444 -13.19 20.90 4.93
C GLU A 444 -14.47 21.72 4.96
N GLN A 445 -15.09 21.94 6.12
CA GLN A 445 -16.25 22.83 6.20
C GLN A 445 -15.87 24.27 5.81
N SER A 446 -14.75 24.79 6.32
CA SER A 446 -14.28 26.13 5.94
C SER A 446 -13.93 26.22 4.45
N GLN A 447 -13.29 25.19 3.92
CA GLN A 447 -12.92 25.06 2.52
C GLN A 447 -14.16 24.99 1.61
N LEU A 448 -15.18 24.21 2.00
CA LEU A 448 -16.43 24.12 1.27
C LEU A 448 -17.19 25.45 1.26
N ILE A 449 -17.12 26.24 2.35
CA ILE A 449 -17.73 27.56 2.43
C ILE A 449 -17.08 28.52 1.43
N ASN A 450 -15.74 28.54 1.38
CA ASN A 450 -14.97 29.47 0.56
C ASN A 450 -14.67 28.96 -0.87
N LEU A 451 -15.00 27.70 -1.18
CA LEU A 451 -14.69 27.02 -2.44
C LEU A 451 -15.00 27.86 -3.69
N ALA A 452 -16.14 28.55 -3.72
CA ALA A 452 -16.52 29.35 -4.88
C ALA A 452 -15.60 30.57 -5.06
N ASP A 453 -15.21 31.22 -3.97
CA ASP A 453 -14.37 32.40 -4.00
C ASP A 453 -12.93 32.01 -4.34
N ASP A 454 -12.42 30.93 -3.76
CA ASP A 454 -11.09 30.38 -4.05
C ASP A 454 -10.96 29.98 -5.52
N LEU A 455 -11.97 29.30 -6.08
CA LEU A 455 -11.99 28.95 -7.50
C LEU A 455 -12.04 30.18 -8.42
N LYS A 456 -12.77 31.24 -8.06
CA LYS A 456 -12.88 32.47 -8.86
C LYS A 456 -11.57 33.25 -8.95
N THR A 457 -10.65 33.07 -7.99
CA THR A 457 -9.31 33.70 -8.07
C THR A 457 -8.47 33.15 -9.22
N HIS A 458 -8.69 31.88 -9.60
CA HIS A 458 -7.93 31.20 -10.65
C HIS A 458 -8.73 31.02 -11.96
N VAL A 459 -10.06 30.89 -11.88
CA VAL A 459 -10.93 30.63 -13.02
C VAL A 459 -11.67 31.89 -13.43
N ILE A 460 -11.15 32.55 -14.46
CA ILE A 460 -11.64 33.86 -14.88
C ILE A 460 -12.83 33.76 -15.83
N GLY A 461 -13.87 34.55 -15.55
CA GLY A 461 -14.99 34.78 -16.48
C GLY A 461 -16.04 33.68 -16.50
N GLN A 462 -16.02 32.77 -15.52
CA GLN A 462 -16.93 31.61 -15.43
C GLN A 462 -17.64 31.52 -14.06
N ASP A 463 -17.97 32.66 -13.45
CA ASP A 463 -18.51 32.74 -12.09
C ASP A 463 -19.79 31.90 -11.89
N ASP A 464 -20.71 31.92 -12.87
CA ASP A 464 -21.95 31.12 -12.82
C ASP A 464 -21.66 29.61 -12.86
N ALA A 465 -20.61 29.19 -13.58
CA ALA A 465 -20.18 27.80 -13.59
C ALA A 465 -19.62 27.38 -12.22
N VAL A 466 -18.73 28.23 -11.67
CA VAL A 466 -18.13 28.02 -10.34
C VAL A 466 -19.20 27.94 -9.25
N ASP A 467 -20.15 28.88 -9.24
CA ASP A 467 -21.21 28.93 -8.22
C ASP A 467 -22.12 27.69 -8.26
N LYS A 468 -22.47 27.21 -9.45
CA LYS A 468 -23.27 25.99 -9.63
C LYS A 468 -22.54 24.75 -9.11
N ILE A 469 -21.26 24.60 -9.46
CA ILE A 469 -20.43 23.47 -9.02
C ILE A 469 -20.25 23.50 -7.51
N ALA A 470 -19.81 24.64 -6.95
CA ALA A 470 -19.60 24.79 -5.51
C ALA A 470 -20.89 24.53 -4.71
N LYS A 471 -22.06 24.93 -5.23
CA LYS A 471 -23.35 24.63 -4.60
C LYS A 471 -23.69 23.14 -4.64
N ALA A 472 -23.46 22.46 -5.76
CA ALA A 472 -23.72 21.04 -5.90
C ALA A 472 -22.81 20.19 -5.01
N ILE A 473 -21.51 20.49 -4.99
CA ILE A 473 -20.52 19.80 -4.14
C ILE A 473 -20.85 19.98 -2.67
N ARG A 474 -21.13 21.23 -2.23
CA ARG A 474 -21.56 21.49 -0.85
C ARG A 474 -22.76 20.66 -0.45
N ARG A 475 -23.81 20.63 -1.29
CA ARG A 475 -25.04 19.86 -1.02
C ARG A 475 -24.76 18.37 -0.81
N ASN A 476 -23.94 17.77 -1.68
CA ASN A 476 -23.63 16.35 -1.59
C ASN A 476 -22.73 16.05 -0.39
N ARG A 477 -21.79 16.93 -0.05
CA ARG A 477 -20.85 16.72 1.06
C ARG A 477 -21.48 16.86 2.45
N VAL A 478 -22.52 17.70 2.59
CA VAL A 478 -23.31 17.78 3.84
C VAL A 478 -24.38 16.68 3.97
N GLY A 479 -24.36 15.66 3.10
CA GLY A 479 -25.28 14.53 3.17
C GLY A 479 -26.71 14.81 2.69
N LEU A 480 -26.95 15.95 2.04
CA LEU A 480 -28.24 16.29 1.41
C LEU A 480 -28.33 15.78 -0.04
N GLY A 481 -27.30 15.08 -0.51
CA GLY A 481 -27.27 14.39 -1.79
C GLY A 481 -27.91 13.00 -1.75
N THR A 482 -27.97 12.35 -2.91
CA THR A 482 -28.41 10.94 -2.96
C THR A 482 -27.28 10.04 -2.44
N PRO A 483 -27.56 9.10 -1.53
CA PRO A 483 -26.53 8.22 -0.99
C PRO A 483 -25.94 7.34 -2.10
N ASN A 484 -24.69 6.90 -1.90
CA ASN A 484 -23.95 6.01 -2.80
C ASN A 484 -23.59 6.58 -4.19
N ARG A 485 -23.75 7.88 -4.44
CA ARG A 485 -23.29 8.52 -5.68
C ARG A 485 -21.92 9.18 -5.50
N PRO A 486 -21.20 9.51 -6.59
CA PRO A 486 -20.01 10.36 -6.52
C PRO A 486 -20.30 11.70 -5.82
N ILE A 487 -19.26 12.34 -5.28
CA ILE A 487 -19.37 13.65 -4.57
C ILE A 487 -20.02 14.69 -5.48
N GLY A 488 -19.70 14.66 -6.77
CA GLY A 488 -20.33 15.49 -7.78
C GLY A 488 -20.10 14.94 -9.17
N SER A 489 -21.11 15.08 -10.02
CA SER A 489 -21.07 14.69 -11.42
C SER A 489 -21.48 15.87 -12.29
N PHE A 490 -20.59 16.30 -13.18
CA PHE A 490 -20.81 17.49 -14.01
C PHE A 490 -20.51 17.25 -15.48
N LEU A 491 -21.34 17.84 -16.35
CA LEU A 491 -21.08 17.92 -17.79
C LEU A 491 -20.75 19.38 -18.14
N PHE A 492 -19.49 19.65 -18.49
CA PHE A 492 -18.99 20.96 -18.86
C PHE A 492 -19.14 21.17 -20.36
N VAL A 493 -19.94 22.16 -20.73
CA VAL A 493 -20.31 22.43 -22.13
C VAL A 493 -19.87 23.84 -22.50
N GLY A 494 -19.16 23.98 -23.61
CA GLY A 494 -18.69 25.29 -24.08
C GLY A 494 -17.54 25.18 -25.06
N PRO A 495 -17.08 26.30 -25.65
CA PRO A 495 -16.06 26.27 -26.69
C PRO A 495 -14.69 25.85 -26.16
N THR A 496 -13.76 25.54 -27.05
CA THR A 496 -12.40 25.20 -26.63
C THR A 496 -11.68 26.42 -26.06
N GLY A 497 -10.83 26.21 -25.04
CA GLY A 497 -9.97 27.28 -24.49
C GLY A 497 -10.66 28.29 -23.57
N VAL A 498 -11.86 28.00 -23.06
CA VAL A 498 -12.59 28.89 -22.12
C VAL A 498 -12.39 28.57 -20.63
N GLY A 499 -11.66 27.51 -20.29
CA GLY A 499 -11.33 27.16 -18.90
C GLY A 499 -11.94 25.88 -18.32
N LYS A 500 -12.58 25.02 -19.13
CA LYS A 500 -13.18 23.74 -18.66
C LYS A 500 -12.17 22.84 -17.91
N THR A 501 -11.01 22.60 -18.51
CA THR A 501 -9.93 21.81 -17.90
C THR A 501 -9.27 22.54 -16.73
N GLU A 502 -9.15 23.86 -16.80
CA GLU A 502 -8.54 24.66 -15.72
C GLU A 502 -9.41 24.60 -14.47
N LEU A 503 -10.73 24.77 -14.59
CA LEU A 503 -11.65 24.62 -13.45
C LEU A 503 -11.57 23.23 -12.84
N SER A 504 -11.43 22.18 -13.66
CA SER A 504 -11.26 20.81 -13.17
C SER A 504 -9.96 20.65 -12.36
N LYS A 505 -8.87 21.23 -12.86
CA LYS A 505 -7.56 21.21 -12.19
C LYS A 505 -7.60 21.98 -10.86
N GLN A 506 -8.16 23.18 -10.85
CA GLN A 506 -8.28 23.99 -9.63
C GLN A 506 -9.20 23.32 -8.61
N LEU A 507 -10.28 22.68 -9.06
CA LEU A 507 -11.16 21.91 -8.18
C LEU A 507 -10.44 20.73 -7.51
N ALA A 508 -9.51 20.07 -8.23
CA ALA A 508 -8.70 19.00 -7.66
C ALA A 508 -7.69 19.52 -6.63
N ILE A 509 -7.05 20.66 -6.91
CA ILE A 509 -6.11 21.31 -5.97
C ILE A 509 -6.84 21.73 -4.69
N GLU A 510 -7.99 22.38 -4.81
CA GLU A 510 -8.77 22.79 -3.65
C GLU A 510 -9.25 21.54 -2.89
N LEU A 511 -10.05 20.67 -3.49
CA LEU A 511 -10.72 19.62 -2.72
C LEU A 511 -9.84 18.42 -2.34
N PHE A 512 -8.76 18.16 -3.08
CA PHE A 512 -7.89 17.00 -2.86
C PHE A 512 -6.44 17.38 -2.59
N GLY A 513 -6.13 18.69 -2.46
CA GLY A 513 -4.80 19.20 -2.11
C GLY A 513 -3.74 19.12 -3.23
N SER A 514 -4.00 18.39 -4.31
CA SER A 514 -3.03 18.19 -5.39
C SER A 514 -3.69 18.14 -6.77
N ALA A 515 -2.98 18.67 -7.77
CA ALA A 515 -3.35 18.53 -9.17
C ALA A 515 -3.21 17.08 -9.66
N ASP A 516 -2.36 16.25 -9.03
CA ASP A 516 -2.14 14.85 -9.39
C ASP A 516 -3.32 13.95 -9.02
N SER A 517 -4.18 14.42 -8.11
CA SER A 517 -5.46 13.79 -7.78
C SER A 517 -6.48 13.89 -8.94
N MET A 518 -6.16 14.66 -10.00
CA MET A 518 -6.94 14.69 -11.24
C MET A 518 -6.51 13.58 -12.20
N ILE A 519 -7.36 12.56 -12.35
CA ILE A 519 -7.19 11.50 -13.33
C ILE A 519 -7.86 11.91 -14.64
N ARG A 520 -7.05 12.24 -15.65
CA ARG A 520 -7.52 12.66 -16.98
C ARG A 520 -7.53 11.50 -17.98
N PHE A 521 -8.61 11.41 -18.76
CA PHE A 521 -8.74 10.54 -19.92
C PHE A 521 -9.17 11.35 -21.15
N ASP A 522 -8.46 11.20 -22.26
CA ASP A 522 -8.87 11.76 -23.56
C ASP A 522 -9.81 10.77 -24.25
N MET A 523 -11.07 11.17 -24.46
CA MET A 523 -12.08 10.30 -25.06
C MET A 523 -11.85 10.02 -26.55
N SER A 524 -10.94 10.74 -27.20
CA SER A 524 -10.47 10.44 -28.56
C SER A 524 -9.71 9.10 -28.60
N GLU A 525 -9.11 8.65 -27.50
CA GLU A 525 -8.46 7.31 -27.43
C GLU A 525 -9.48 6.17 -27.33
N TYR A 526 -10.73 6.48 -27.00
CA TYR A 526 -11.81 5.52 -26.73
C TYR A 526 -12.93 5.57 -27.78
N MET A 527 -12.62 6.04 -28.99
CA MET A 527 -13.55 6.08 -30.13
C MET A 527 -13.96 4.67 -30.60
N GLU A 528 -13.07 3.69 -30.46
CA GLU A 528 -13.30 2.32 -30.89
C GLU A 528 -13.83 1.45 -29.74
N LYS A 529 -14.73 0.52 -30.08
CA LYS A 529 -15.34 -0.39 -29.11
C LYS A 529 -14.33 -1.21 -28.29
N HIS A 530 -13.23 -1.65 -28.91
CA HIS A 530 -12.20 -2.44 -28.21
C HIS A 530 -11.36 -1.60 -27.24
N ALA A 531 -11.24 -0.29 -27.45
CA ALA A 531 -10.52 0.59 -26.54
C ALA A 531 -11.24 0.77 -25.20
N VAL A 532 -12.58 0.62 -25.17
CA VAL A 532 -13.39 0.69 -23.94
C VAL A 532 -12.94 -0.34 -22.90
N ALA A 533 -12.50 -1.53 -23.35
CA ALA A 533 -11.97 -2.56 -22.46
C ALA A 533 -10.70 -2.11 -21.71
N LYS A 534 -9.94 -1.12 -22.21
CA LYS A 534 -8.78 -0.59 -21.49
C LYS A 534 -9.17 0.16 -20.21
N LEU A 535 -10.39 0.72 -20.12
CA LEU A 535 -10.85 1.43 -18.92
C LEU A 535 -11.15 0.46 -17.76
N VAL A 536 -11.81 -0.65 -18.06
CA VAL A 536 -12.33 -1.60 -17.06
C VAL A 536 -11.58 -2.94 -17.01
N GLY A 537 -10.68 -3.21 -17.96
CA GLY A 537 -10.05 -4.50 -18.16
C GLY A 537 -10.80 -5.36 -19.18
N ALA A 538 -10.07 -6.21 -19.89
CA ALA A 538 -10.69 -7.14 -20.83
C ALA A 538 -11.45 -8.24 -20.07
N PRO A 539 -12.54 -8.79 -20.63
CA PRO A 539 -13.25 -9.91 -20.02
C PRO A 539 -12.47 -11.24 -20.17
N PRO A 540 -12.80 -12.28 -19.37
CA PRO A 540 -12.13 -13.58 -19.45
C PRO A 540 -12.13 -14.17 -20.87
N GLY A 541 -10.96 -14.61 -21.33
CA GLY A 541 -10.79 -15.22 -22.66
C GLY A 541 -10.39 -14.27 -23.78
N TYR A 542 -10.18 -12.97 -23.48
CA TYR A 542 -9.64 -11.99 -24.42
C TYR A 542 -8.18 -11.64 -24.09
N VAL A 543 -7.41 -11.22 -25.10
CA VAL A 543 -6.04 -10.73 -24.91
C VAL A 543 -6.09 -9.48 -24.01
N GLY A 544 -5.26 -9.45 -22.96
CA GLY A 544 -5.28 -8.38 -21.96
C GLY A 544 -6.21 -8.64 -20.77
N TYR A 545 -6.74 -9.85 -20.57
CA TYR A 545 -7.53 -10.20 -19.39
C TYR A 545 -6.74 -10.03 -18.06
N GLU A 546 -5.44 -10.28 -18.10
CA GLU A 546 -4.55 -10.07 -16.96
C GLU A 546 -4.20 -8.59 -16.75
N GLU A 547 -4.43 -7.73 -17.75
CA GLU A 547 -4.22 -6.29 -17.62
C GLU A 547 -5.40 -5.65 -16.88
N ALA A 548 -5.08 -5.02 -15.75
CA ALA A 548 -6.08 -4.34 -14.95
C ALA A 548 -6.56 -3.04 -15.64
N GLY A 549 -7.85 -2.72 -15.45
CA GLY A 549 -8.46 -1.55 -16.09
C GLY A 549 -7.83 -0.24 -15.65
N GLN A 550 -7.54 0.65 -16.60
CA GLN A 550 -6.89 1.93 -16.30
C GLN A 550 -7.72 2.85 -15.40
N LEU A 551 -9.05 2.83 -15.55
CA LEU A 551 -9.95 3.62 -14.70
C LEU A 551 -10.12 2.95 -13.34
N THR A 552 -10.44 1.66 -13.35
CA THR A 552 -10.74 0.92 -12.11
C THR A 552 -9.51 0.86 -11.21
N GLU A 553 -8.31 0.65 -11.73
CA GLU A 553 -7.08 0.64 -10.92
C GLU A 553 -6.71 2.01 -10.36
N LYS A 554 -6.76 3.06 -11.19
CA LYS A 554 -6.39 4.40 -10.71
C LYS A 554 -7.33 4.88 -9.63
N VAL A 555 -8.63 4.63 -9.76
CA VAL A 555 -9.64 4.98 -8.73
C VAL A 555 -9.53 4.07 -7.51
N ARG A 556 -9.20 2.78 -7.70
CA ARG A 556 -8.95 1.88 -6.56
C ARG A 556 -7.76 2.32 -5.72
N ARG A 557 -6.67 2.76 -6.35
CA ARG A 557 -5.47 3.28 -5.66
C ARG A 557 -5.70 4.66 -5.05
N ASN A 558 -6.42 5.53 -5.77
CA ASN A 558 -6.72 6.89 -5.35
C ASN A 558 -8.25 7.15 -5.39
N PRO A 559 -9.02 6.68 -4.38
CA PRO A 559 -10.47 6.85 -4.34
C PRO A 559 -10.93 8.31 -4.24
N TYR A 560 -10.08 9.18 -3.68
CA TYR A 560 -10.27 10.62 -3.57
C TYR A 560 -9.64 11.31 -4.77
N SER A 561 -10.36 11.30 -5.88
CA SER A 561 -9.84 11.82 -7.14
C SER A 561 -10.91 12.53 -7.96
N LEU A 562 -10.44 13.45 -8.80
CA LEU A 562 -11.25 14.07 -9.83
C LEU A 562 -11.02 13.31 -11.14
N ILE A 563 -12.07 12.72 -11.69
CA ILE A 563 -12.02 12.01 -12.96
C ILE A 563 -12.48 12.96 -14.06
N LEU A 564 -11.56 13.33 -14.94
CA LEU A 564 -11.83 14.19 -16.09
C LEU A 564 -11.90 13.36 -17.38
N LEU A 565 -13.09 13.28 -17.97
CA LEU A 565 -13.33 12.70 -19.29
C LEU A 565 -13.43 13.82 -20.32
N ASP A 566 -12.36 14.04 -21.08
CA ASP A 566 -12.26 15.16 -22.02
C ASP A 566 -12.87 14.79 -23.38
N GLU A 567 -13.72 15.67 -23.92
CA GLU A 567 -14.37 15.53 -25.24
C GLU A 567 -15.23 14.26 -25.39
N VAL A 568 -16.12 14.03 -24.42
CA VAL A 568 -16.91 12.79 -24.30
C VAL A 568 -17.81 12.50 -25.51
N GLU A 569 -18.16 13.50 -26.32
CA GLU A 569 -18.88 13.30 -27.58
C GLU A 569 -18.13 12.47 -28.63
N LYS A 570 -16.80 12.32 -28.48
CA LYS A 570 -15.97 11.51 -29.38
C LYS A 570 -15.93 10.04 -28.96
N ALA A 571 -16.24 9.71 -27.71
CA ALA A 571 -16.15 8.35 -27.19
C ALA A 571 -17.12 7.40 -27.90
N HIS A 572 -16.79 6.11 -27.89
CA HIS A 572 -17.76 5.08 -28.23
C HIS A 572 -18.94 5.08 -27.23
N PRO A 573 -20.20 4.84 -27.65
CA PRO A 573 -21.37 4.85 -26.76
C PRO A 573 -21.28 3.91 -25.54
N ASP A 574 -20.56 2.79 -25.67
CA ASP A 574 -20.32 1.85 -24.55
C ASP A 574 -19.59 2.51 -23.36
N VAL A 575 -18.81 3.57 -23.59
CA VAL A 575 -18.21 4.36 -22.49
C VAL A 575 -19.31 5.04 -21.68
N MET A 576 -20.28 5.69 -22.33
CA MET A 576 -21.39 6.34 -21.63
C MET A 576 -22.23 5.33 -20.85
N HIS A 577 -22.50 4.16 -21.43
CA HIS A 577 -23.25 3.10 -20.75
C HIS A 577 -22.54 2.59 -19.49
N MET A 578 -21.21 2.45 -19.54
CA MET A 578 -20.41 2.11 -18.36
C MET A 578 -20.54 3.17 -17.26
N PHE A 579 -20.46 4.45 -17.63
CA PHE A 579 -20.54 5.55 -16.67
C PHE A 579 -21.95 5.76 -16.10
N LEU A 580 -23.02 5.27 -16.71
CA LEU A 580 -24.36 5.29 -16.09
C LEU A 580 -24.35 4.59 -14.73
N GLN A 581 -23.74 3.40 -14.63
CA GLN A 581 -23.64 2.67 -13.37
C GLN A 581 -22.81 3.45 -12.34
N VAL A 582 -21.72 4.08 -12.78
CA VAL A 582 -20.86 4.88 -11.90
C VAL A 582 -21.62 6.11 -11.37
N LEU A 583 -22.38 6.77 -12.23
CA LEU A 583 -23.15 7.96 -11.85
C LEU A 583 -24.36 7.62 -10.96
N ASP A 584 -24.93 6.42 -11.06
CA ASP A 584 -26.09 6.00 -10.26
C ASP A 584 -25.70 5.33 -8.94
N ASP A 585 -24.81 4.35 -8.98
CA ASP A 585 -24.48 3.49 -7.83
C ASP A 585 -23.10 3.78 -7.22
N GLY A 586 -22.34 4.72 -7.81
CA GLY A 586 -21.02 5.10 -7.34
C GLY A 586 -20.04 3.92 -7.30
N ARG A 587 -20.23 2.92 -8.16
CA ARG A 587 -19.44 1.69 -8.22
C ARG A 587 -19.27 1.21 -9.66
N LEU A 588 -18.15 0.56 -9.93
CA LEU A 588 -17.87 -0.11 -11.20
C LEU A 588 -17.22 -1.46 -10.95
N THR A 589 -17.65 -2.49 -11.65
CA THR A 589 -17.02 -3.80 -11.60
C THR A 589 -16.07 -3.97 -12.79
N ASP A 590 -14.83 -4.32 -12.52
CA ASP A 590 -13.80 -4.52 -13.54
C ASP A 590 -13.95 -5.90 -14.25
N GLY A 591 -13.13 -6.13 -15.29
CA GLY A 591 -13.11 -7.39 -16.04
C GLY A 591 -12.74 -8.62 -15.20
N GLN A 592 -12.11 -8.43 -14.03
CA GLN A 592 -11.72 -9.48 -13.08
C GLN A 592 -12.78 -9.71 -11.99
N GLY A 593 -13.89 -8.97 -12.01
CA GLY A 593 -14.97 -9.08 -11.04
C GLY A 593 -14.76 -8.28 -9.75
N ARG A 594 -13.72 -7.44 -9.68
CA ARG A 594 -13.47 -6.56 -8.53
C ARG A 594 -14.36 -5.34 -8.62
N THR A 595 -14.98 -4.94 -7.51
CA THR A 595 -15.84 -3.76 -7.46
C THR A 595 -15.09 -2.58 -6.88
N VAL A 596 -14.97 -1.50 -7.66
CA VAL A 596 -14.31 -0.26 -7.27
C VAL A 596 -15.35 0.79 -6.91
N SER A 597 -15.13 1.53 -5.81
CA SER A 597 -16.03 2.59 -5.36
C SER A 597 -15.61 3.95 -5.91
N PHE A 598 -16.58 4.72 -6.40
CA PHE A 598 -16.45 6.08 -6.93
C PHE A 598 -17.16 7.12 -6.03
N LYS A 599 -17.62 6.72 -4.84
CA LYS A 599 -18.39 7.57 -3.92
C LYS A 599 -17.62 8.79 -3.45
N ASP A 600 -16.30 8.67 -3.34
CA ASP A 600 -15.40 9.74 -2.94
C ASP A 600 -14.74 10.45 -4.15
N THR A 601 -15.24 10.24 -5.36
CA THR A 601 -14.74 10.89 -6.58
C THR A 601 -15.62 12.05 -7.04
N ILE A 602 -15.03 12.98 -7.81
CA ILE A 602 -15.76 13.97 -8.60
C ILE A 602 -15.61 13.59 -10.07
N ILE A 603 -16.70 13.48 -10.80
CA ILE A 603 -16.70 13.11 -12.21
C ILE A 603 -17.03 14.35 -13.04
N ILE A 604 -16.08 14.78 -13.87
CA ILE A 604 -16.27 15.87 -14.83
C ILE A 604 -16.14 15.30 -16.23
N MET A 605 -17.15 15.54 -17.05
CA MET A 605 -17.09 15.28 -18.47
C MET A 605 -17.09 16.59 -19.22
N THR A 606 -16.20 16.78 -20.19
CA THR A 606 -16.22 17.96 -21.04
C THR A 606 -16.83 17.62 -22.39
N SER A 607 -17.55 18.58 -22.96
CA SER A 607 -18.02 18.50 -24.33
C SER A 607 -17.89 19.83 -25.05
N ASN A 608 -17.52 19.77 -26.34
CA ASN A 608 -17.57 20.91 -27.24
C ASN A 608 -18.88 20.95 -28.05
N ALA A 609 -19.78 19.98 -27.86
CA ALA A 609 -21.10 19.99 -28.49
C ALA A 609 -21.90 21.20 -27.98
N GLY A 610 -22.56 21.96 -28.86
CA GLY A 610 -23.34 23.15 -28.47
C GLY A 610 -22.80 24.50 -28.94
N THR A 611 -21.61 24.56 -29.55
CA THR A 611 -20.89 25.84 -29.79
C THR A 611 -20.77 26.24 -31.26
N GLY A 612 -21.34 25.44 -32.16
CA GLY A 612 -21.10 25.52 -33.60
C GLY A 612 -22.19 26.20 -34.44
N LYS A 613 -23.35 26.56 -33.87
CA LYS A 613 -24.51 27.07 -34.63
C LYS A 613 -25.22 28.26 -34.01
N THR A 614 -24.49 29.27 -33.54
CA THR A 614 -25.05 30.64 -33.53
C THR A 614 -24.94 31.23 -34.92
N GLU A 615 -25.76 30.77 -35.87
CA GLU A 615 -26.13 31.65 -36.98
C GLU A 615 -26.88 32.82 -36.35
N ALA A 616 -26.27 34.01 -36.40
CA ALA A 616 -26.95 35.23 -36.05
C ALA A 616 -28.14 35.40 -37.01
N SER A 617 -29.33 34.95 -36.60
CA SER A 617 -30.56 35.21 -37.32
C SER A 617 -30.90 36.70 -37.16
N VAL A 618 -30.25 37.55 -37.94
CA VAL A 618 -30.58 38.97 -38.06
C VAL A 618 -31.87 39.04 -38.89
N GLY A 619 -33.01 38.83 -38.25
CA GLY A 619 -34.32 38.87 -38.86
C GLY A 619 -35.40 39.15 -37.82
N PHE A 620 -36.23 40.16 -38.09
CA PHE A 620 -37.29 40.71 -37.22
C PHE A 620 -38.41 39.73 -36.78
N GLY A 621 -38.22 38.40 -36.93
CA GLY A 621 -39.18 37.36 -36.56
C GLY A 621 -38.79 36.48 -35.36
N ALA A 622 -37.53 36.49 -34.91
CA ALA A 622 -37.04 35.54 -33.89
C ALA A 622 -37.58 35.78 -32.47
N ALA A 623 -38.24 36.92 -32.21
CA ALA A 623 -38.83 37.22 -30.91
C ALA A 623 -40.22 36.57 -30.67
N ARG A 624 -40.82 35.94 -31.68
CA ARG A 624 -42.21 35.42 -31.60
C ARG A 624 -42.33 33.91 -31.39
N GLU A 625 -41.27 33.15 -31.64
CA GLU A 625 -41.17 31.75 -31.22
C GLU A 625 -40.14 31.70 -30.10
N GLY A 626 -40.55 31.42 -28.86
CA GLY A 626 -39.67 31.27 -27.70
C GLY A 626 -38.74 30.05 -27.78
N ARG A 627 -38.21 29.72 -28.96
CA ARG A 627 -37.07 28.83 -29.13
C ARG A 627 -35.81 29.65 -28.85
N THR A 628 -35.54 29.89 -27.57
CA THR A 628 -34.14 29.95 -27.15
C THR A 628 -33.51 28.65 -27.68
N ASN A 629 -32.55 28.74 -28.60
CA ASN A 629 -31.70 27.62 -29.00
C ASN A 629 -30.99 27.12 -27.73
N SER A 630 -31.67 26.27 -26.96
CA SER A 630 -31.16 25.84 -25.66
C SER A 630 -30.02 24.88 -25.93
N VAL A 631 -28.89 25.08 -25.27
CA VAL A 631 -27.72 24.18 -25.29
C VAL A 631 -28.15 22.72 -25.09
N LEU A 632 -29.18 22.48 -24.26
CA LEU A 632 -29.82 21.16 -24.06
C LEU A 632 -30.33 20.48 -25.34
N GLY A 633 -30.86 21.25 -26.30
CA GLY A 633 -31.33 20.74 -27.57
C GLY A 633 -30.19 20.29 -28.47
N GLU A 634 -29.06 21.02 -28.47
CA GLU A 634 -27.87 20.61 -29.24
C GLU A 634 -27.18 19.38 -28.62
N LEU A 635 -27.16 19.28 -27.29
CA LEU A 635 -26.62 18.13 -26.55
C LEU A 635 -27.41 16.84 -26.81
N SER A 636 -28.73 16.93 -27.02
CA SER A 636 -29.58 15.76 -27.29
C SER A 636 -29.21 14.98 -28.56
N ASN A 637 -28.44 15.58 -29.47
CA ASN A 637 -27.93 14.88 -30.66
C ASN A 637 -26.77 13.92 -30.35
N TYR A 638 -26.07 14.14 -29.23
CA TYR A 638 -24.88 13.40 -28.84
C TYR A 638 -25.12 12.54 -27.60
N PHE A 639 -25.97 13.00 -26.68
CA PHE A 639 -26.20 12.36 -25.39
C PHE A 639 -27.67 11.98 -25.21
N SER A 640 -27.91 10.79 -24.66
CA SER A 640 -29.26 10.36 -24.31
C SER A 640 -29.81 11.19 -23.14
N PRO A 641 -31.14 11.43 -23.08
CA PRO A 641 -31.75 12.07 -21.92
C PRO A 641 -31.48 11.33 -20.60
N GLU A 642 -31.39 10.00 -20.65
CA GLU A 642 -31.03 9.16 -19.51
C GLU A 642 -29.67 9.54 -18.94
N PHE A 643 -28.65 9.66 -19.80
CA PHE A 643 -27.30 10.05 -19.41
C PHE A 643 -27.24 11.47 -18.85
N MET A 644 -27.89 12.43 -19.52
CA MET A 644 -27.91 13.83 -19.07
C MET A 644 -28.57 14.00 -17.69
N ASN A 645 -29.62 13.24 -17.41
CA ASN A 645 -30.34 13.30 -16.13
C ASN A 645 -29.56 12.67 -14.97
N ARG A 646 -28.41 12.03 -15.21
CA ARG A 646 -27.56 11.49 -14.15
C ARG A 646 -26.60 12.50 -13.57
N PHE A 647 -26.31 13.61 -14.26
CA PHE A 647 -25.42 14.64 -13.74
C PHE A 647 -26.09 15.50 -12.66
N ASP A 648 -25.33 15.90 -11.64
CA ASP A 648 -25.74 16.89 -10.65
C ASP A 648 -25.94 18.28 -11.26
N GLY A 649 -25.24 18.56 -12.38
CA GLY A 649 -25.42 19.77 -13.16
C GLY A 649 -24.76 19.72 -14.54
N ILE A 650 -25.45 20.30 -15.53
CA ILE A 650 -24.87 20.66 -16.82
C ILE A 650 -24.39 22.10 -16.71
N ILE A 651 -23.08 22.30 -16.86
CA ILE A 651 -22.39 23.56 -16.60
C ILE A 651 -21.99 24.19 -17.92
N GLU A 652 -22.63 25.32 -18.25
CA GLU A 652 -22.36 26.07 -19.48
C GLU A 652 -21.22 27.07 -19.25
N PHE A 653 -20.20 27.01 -20.12
CA PHE A 653 -19.07 27.92 -20.15
C PHE A 653 -19.24 28.93 -21.28
N LYS A 654 -19.10 30.21 -20.93
CA LYS A 654 -19.28 31.32 -21.87
C LYS A 654 -17.96 31.65 -22.57
N ALA A 655 -18.06 32.26 -23.75
CA ALA A 655 -16.89 32.83 -24.42
C ALA A 655 -16.26 33.93 -23.56
N LEU A 656 -14.92 34.01 -23.56
CA LEU A 656 -14.17 34.98 -22.77
C LEU A 656 -14.23 36.38 -23.41
N SER A 657 -14.50 37.41 -22.60
CA SER A 657 -14.38 38.81 -23.03
C SER A 657 -12.90 39.23 -23.09
N LYS A 658 -12.61 40.36 -23.73
CA LYS A 658 -11.26 40.95 -23.73
C LYS A 658 -10.76 41.24 -22.30
N ASP A 659 -11.64 41.71 -21.42
CA ASP A 659 -11.29 41.99 -20.02
C ASP A 659 -10.92 40.72 -19.27
N ASN A 660 -11.66 39.63 -19.50
CA ASN A 660 -11.33 38.32 -18.94
C ASN A 660 -9.97 37.84 -19.44
N LEU A 661 -9.66 38.03 -20.73
CA LEU A 661 -8.37 37.62 -21.29
C LEU A 661 -7.21 38.43 -20.72
N LEU A 662 -7.42 39.72 -20.40
CA LEU A 662 -6.39 40.54 -19.76
C LEU A 662 -6.06 40.00 -18.36
N GLN A 663 -7.06 39.61 -17.58
CA GLN A 663 -6.85 38.95 -16.29
C GLN A 663 -6.16 37.58 -16.45
N VAL A 664 -6.52 36.79 -17.46
CA VAL A 664 -5.83 35.52 -17.76
C VAL A 664 -4.37 35.77 -18.11
N VAL A 665 -4.04 36.80 -18.88
CA VAL A 665 -2.65 37.18 -19.18
C VAL A 665 -1.89 37.54 -17.91
N ASN A 666 -2.51 38.27 -16.96
CA ASN A 666 -1.88 38.56 -15.67
C ASN A 666 -1.49 37.26 -14.94
N LEU A 667 -2.43 36.32 -14.78
CA LEU A 667 -2.17 35.04 -14.11
C LEU A 667 -1.04 34.24 -14.78
N MET A 668 -1.02 34.22 -16.12
CA MET A 668 0.03 33.52 -16.87
C MET A 668 1.41 34.18 -16.72
N LEU A 669 1.45 35.52 -16.65
CA LEU A 669 2.68 36.27 -16.40
C LEU A 669 3.17 36.09 -14.95
N ASP A 670 2.26 35.98 -13.98
CA ASP A 670 2.62 35.65 -12.60
C ASP A 670 3.25 34.26 -12.50
N ASP A 671 2.76 33.28 -13.26
CA ASP A 671 3.36 31.95 -13.35
C ASP A 671 4.72 31.96 -14.09
N VAL A 672 4.93 32.87 -15.06
CA VAL A 672 6.27 33.12 -15.62
C VAL A 672 7.19 33.69 -14.54
N ASN A 673 6.73 34.69 -13.78
CA ASN A 673 7.50 35.31 -12.70
C ASN A 673 7.89 34.32 -11.60
N LYS A 674 6.98 33.42 -11.19
CA LYS A 674 7.30 32.35 -10.23
C LYS A 674 8.44 31.45 -10.73
N ARG A 675 8.45 31.11 -12.02
CA ARG A 675 9.52 30.30 -12.64
C ARG A 675 10.84 31.08 -12.74
N LEU A 676 10.78 32.37 -13.07
CA LEU A 676 11.96 33.25 -13.15
C LEU A 676 12.58 33.50 -11.77
N ALA A 677 11.77 33.56 -10.71
CA ALA A 677 12.21 33.78 -9.35
C ALA A 677 13.20 32.71 -8.85
N THR A 678 13.15 31.48 -9.36
CA THR A 678 14.14 30.43 -9.04
C THR A 678 15.58 30.82 -9.44
N ASN A 679 15.72 31.71 -10.41
CA ASN A 679 17.01 32.25 -10.87
C ASN A 679 17.27 33.70 -10.41
N ASP A 680 16.52 34.14 -9.40
CA ASP A 680 16.49 35.53 -8.89
C ASP A 680 16.16 36.56 -9.97
N ILE A 681 15.36 36.20 -10.99
CA ILE A 681 14.93 37.11 -12.05
C ILE A 681 13.50 37.57 -11.76
N HIS A 682 13.26 38.87 -11.87
CA HIS A 682 11.93 39.47 -11.72
C HIS A 682 11.53 40.22 -13.00
N LEU A 683 10.32 40.00 -13.49
CA LEU A 683 9.77 40.71 -14.66
C LEU A 683 8.57 41.57 -14.27
N GLU A 684 8.67 42.87 -14.53
CA GLU A 684 7.53 43.79 -14.51
C GLU A 684 6.98 43.97 -15.94
N VAL A 685 5.69 43.73 -16.15
CA VAL A 685 5.05 43.88 -17.46
C VAL A 685 4.07 45.06 -17.43
N THR A 686 4.28 46.03 -18.32
CA THR A 686 3.40 47.20 -18.46
C THR A 686 2.03 46.85 -19.04
N ASP A 687 0.98 47.58 -18.67
CA ASP A 687 -0.39 47.28 -19.11
C ASP A 687 -0.56 47.33 -20.63
N LYS A 688 0.14 48.26 -21.31
CA LYS A 688 0.15 48.33 -22.78
C LYS A 688 0.70 47.05 -23.43
N VAL A 689 1.68 46.40 -22.80
CA VAL A 689 2.21 45.11 -23.28
C VAL A 689 1.17 44.00 -23.07
N LYS A 690 0.48 43.99 -21.92
CA LYS A 690 -0.59 43.03 -21.64
C LYS A 690 -1.74 43.12 -22.64
N GLU A 691 -2.21 44.34 -22.93
CA GLU A 691 -3.22 44.59 -23.97
C GLU A 691 -2.75 44.08 -25.34
N LYS A 692 -1.49 44.34 -25.69
CA LYS A 692 -0.91 43.87 -26.96
C LYS A 692 -0.84 42.35 -27.04
N LEU A 693 -0.50 41.67 -25.94
CA LEU A 693 -0.49 40.20 -25.85
C LEU A 693 -1.90 39.62 -26.04
N VAL A 694 -2.92 40.26 -25.45
CA VAL A 694 -4.32 39.86 -25.66
C VAL A 694 -4.72 40.02 -27.13
N ASP A 695 -4.41 41.16 -27.76
CA ASP A 695 -4.76 41.38 -29.17
C ASP A 695 -4.05 40.41 -30.13
N LEU A 696 -2.81 40.00 -29.81
CA LEU A 696 -2.06 39.01 -30.60
C LEU A 696 -2.54 37.57 -30.38
N GLY A 697 -3.01 37.24 -29.18
CA GLY A 697 -3.43 35.88 -28.82
C GLY A 697 -4.95 35.65 -28.80
N TYR A 698 -5.77 36.66 -29.10
CA TYR A 698 -7.22 36.53 -29.12
C TYR A 698 -7.73 35.85 -30.40
N ASP A 699 -8.33 34.66 -30.23
CA ASP A 699 -9.09 33.98 -31.27
C ASP A 699 -10.46 33.54 -30.71
N PRO A 700 -11.59 34.08 -31.22
CA PRO A 700 -12.92 33.69 -30.77
C PRO A 700 -13.23 32.19 -30.86
N LYS A 701 -12.58 31.44 -31.76
CA LYS A 701 -12.77 29.99 -31.92
C LYS A 701 -11.94 29.17 -30.94
N MET A 702 -10.78 29.69 -30.53
CA MET A 702 -9.79 28.96 -29.72
C MET A 702 -9.69 29.49 -28.27
N GLY A 703 -10.43 30.55 -27.94
CA GLY A 703 -10.46 31.15 -26.61
C GLY A 703 -9.08 31.66 -26.19
N ALA A 704 -8.70 31.39 -24.93
CA ALA A 704 -7.41 31.77 -24.36
C ALA A 704 -6.24 30.86 -24.79
N ARG A 705 -6.49 29.79 -25.54
CA ARG A 705 -5.47 28.76 -25.86
C ARG A 705 -4.21 29.31 -26.56
N PRO A 706 -4.30 30.28 -27.49
CA PRO A 706 -3.11 30.85 -28.14
C PRO A 706 -2.24 31.72 -27.21
N LEU A 707 -2.80 32.27 -26.13
CA LEU A 707 -2.09 33.24 -25.26
C LEU A 707 -0.79 32.68 -24.67
N ARG A 708 -0.75 31.39 -24.33
CA ARG A 708 0.48 30.76 -23.80
C ARG A 708 1.62 30.86 -24.81
N ARG A 709 1.33 30.59 -26.07
CA ARG A 709 2.30 30.67 -27.16
C ARG A 709 2.70 32.12 -27.40
N THR A 710 1.76 33.05 -27.39
CA THR A 710 2.03 34.48 -27.53
C THR A 710 2.95 35.01 -26.43
N ILE A 711 2.76 34.58 -25.18
CA ILE A 711 3.63 34.94 -24.05
C ILE A 711 5.02 34.30 -24.23
N GLN A 712 5.08 33.02 -24.63
CA GLN A 712 6.35 32.35 -24.89
C GLN A 712 7.16 33.09 -25.98
N ASP A 713 6.57 33.30 -27.14
CA ASP A 713 7.21 33.89 -28.33
C ASP A 713 7.64 35.37 -28.12
N HIS A 714 6.93 36.13 -27.27
CA HIS A 714 7.17 37.59 -27.12
C HIS A 714 7.75 38.01 -25.76
N ILE A 715 7.61 37.20 -24.72
CA ILE A 715 8.10 37.50 -23.38
C ILE A 715 9.22 36.53 -23.02
N GLU A 716 8.97 35.22 -22.98
CA GLU A 716 9.99 34.25 -22.53
C GLU A 716 11.22 34.22 -23.46
N ASP A 717 11.01 34.21 -24.77
CA ASP A 717 12.11 34.27 -25.77
C ASP A 717 12.89 35.58 -25.65
N ALA A 718 12.19 36.72 -25.50
CA ALA A 718 12.81 38.03 -25.36
C ALA A 718 13.59 38.19 -24.06
N ILE A 719 13.14 37.56 -22.96
CA ILE A 719 13.89 37.50 -21.70
C ILE A 719 15.15 36.66 -21.87
N THR A 720 15.03 35.53 -22.57
CA THR A 720 16.16 34.63 -22.82
C THR A 720 17.26 35.34 -23.60
N ASP A 721 16.91 36.00 -24.71
CA ASP A 721 17.84 36.78 -25.52
C ASP A 721 18.49 37.90 -24.69
N PHE A 722 17.70 38.66 -23.93
CA PHE A 722 18.21 39.74 -23.08
C PHE A 722 19.16 39.24 -21.99
N TYR A 723 18.83 38.12 -21.34
CA TYR A 723 19.61 37.52 -20.27
C TYR A 723 20.94 36.96 -20.77
N LEU A 724 20.98 36.37 -21.97
CA LEU A 724 22.22 35.91 -22.60
C LEU A 724 23.18 37.08 -22.90
N GLU A 725 22.64 38.22 -23.32
CA GLU A 725 23.44 39.43 -23.57
C GLU A 725 23.83 40.17 -22.28
N ASN A 726 22.99 40.11 -21.24
CA ASN A 726 23.15 40.88 -19.99
C ASN A 726 22.93 39.99 -18.74
N PRO A 727 23.80 39.01 -18.43
CA PRO A 727 23.57 38.02 -17.37
C PRO A 727 23.50 38.59 -15.94
N SER A 728 24.03 39.80 -15.75
CA SER A 728 24.08 40.49 -14.45
C SER A 728 22.79 41.24 -14.09
N GLU A 729 21.91 41.47 -15.05
CA GLU A 729 20.65 42.19 -14.84
C GLU A 729 19.55 41.21 -14.43
N LYS A 730 18.98 41.43 -13.25
CA LYS A 730 18.00 40.54 -12.62
C LYS A 730 16.59 41.13 -12.55
N ASP A 731 16.50 42.47 -12.55
CA ASP A 731 15.24 43.20 -12.59
C ASP A 731 14.93 43.62 -14.03
N LEU A 732 13.95 42.98 -14.64
CA LEU A 732 13.54 43.17 -16.03
C LEU A 732 12.20 43.88 -16.12
N LYS A 733 12.03 44.69 -17.17
CA LYS A 733 10.78 45.39 -17.49
C LYS A 733 10.42 45.18 -18.96
N ALA A 734 9.22 44.67 -19.22
CA ALA A 734 8.66 44.54 -20.55
C ALA A 734 7.91 45.83 -20.93
N VAL A 735 8.42 46.52 -21.96
CA VAL A 735 7.88 47.78 -22.45
C VAL A 735 7.55 47.70 -23.94
N MET A 736 6.58 48.50 -24.36
CA MET A 736 6.20 48.62 -25.77
C MET A 736 6.95 49.80 -26.42
N THR A 737 7.60 49.53 -27.55
CA THR A 737 8.23 50.58 -28.39
C THR A 737 7.17 51.40 -29.15
N SER A 738 7.56 52.59 -29.63
CA SER A 738 6.72 53.44 -30.50
C SER A 738 6.19 52.72 -31.75
N ASN A 739 6.89 51.68 -32.20
CA ASN A 739 6.53 50.88 -33.37
C ASN A 739 5.66 49.65 -33.02
N GLY A 740 5.19 49.55 -31.77
CA GLY A 740 4.32 48.46 -31.30
C GLY A 740 5.02 47.12 -31.07
N LYS A 741 6.37 47.09 -31.01
CA LYS A 741 7.14 45.89 -30.65
C LYS A 741 7.39 45.84 -29.14
N ILE A 742 7.28 44.65 -28.57
CA ILE A 742 7.60 44.34 -27.17
C ILE A 742 9.11 44.17 -27.05
N ILE A 743 9.74 44.83 -26.07
CA ILE A 743 11.16 44.69 -25.76
C ILE A 743 11.36 44.55 -24.25
N ILE A 744 12.39 43.80 -23.85
CA ILE A 744 12.82 43.66 -22.47
C ILE A 744 13.98 44.62 -22.20
N LYS A 745 13.91 45.35 -21.09
CA LYS A 745 14.96 46.26 -20.61
C LYS A 745 15.24 45.99 -19.12
N SER A 746 16.42 46.39 -18.63
CA SER A 746 16.68 46.47 -17.19
C SER A 746 15.80 47.55 -16.55
N ALA A 747 15.15 47.23 -15.43
CA ALA A 747 14.28 48.14 -14.69
C ALA A 747 15.00 49.44 -14.27
N LYS A 748 16.30 49.35 -13.95
CA LYS A 748 17.14 50.51 -13.56
C LYS A 748 17.42 51.50 -14.69
N LYS A 749 17.31 51.08 -15.95
CA LYS A 749 17.45 51.98 -17.13
C LYS A 749 16.12 52.59 -17.57
N ALA A 750 14.99 51.95 -17.27
CA ALA A 750 13.68 52.41 -17.71
C ALA A 750 13.24 53.73 -17.02
N GLU A 751 13.56 53.91 -15.74
CA GLU A 751 13.22 55.15 -15.00
C GLU A 751 13.94 56.39 -15.55
N LYS A 752 15.15 56.26 -16.11
CA LYS A 752 15.88 57.40 -16.68
C LYS A 752 15.30 57.90 -18.01
N GLU A 753 14.74 57.01 -18.83
CA GLU A 753 14.17 57.38 -20.14
C GLU A 753 12.75 57.95 -20.03
N GLU A 754 11.92 57.51 -19.08
CA GLU A 754 10.57 58.09 -18.88
C GLU A 754 10.64 59.55 -18.40
N THR A 755 11.62 59.90 -17.54
CA THR A 755 11.83 61.30 -17.12
C THR A 755 12.29 62.24 -18.24
N THR A 756 12.97 61.74 -19.28
CA THR A 756 13.38 62.58 -20.42
C THR A 756 12.26 62.81 -21.42
N VAL A 757 11.33 61.87 -21.60
CA VAL A 757 10.20 62.04 -22.54
C VAL A 757 9.13 62.99 -21.99
N SER A 758 8.94 63.05 -20.67
CA SER A 758 8.05 64.05 -20.04
C SER A 758 8.60 65.48 -20.06
N ALA A 759 9.92 65.67 -20.24
CA ALA A 759 10.54 67.00 -20.28
C ALA A 759 10.58 67.62 -21.69
N GLU A 760 10.32 66.85 -22.75
CA GLU A 760 10.24 67.32 -24.14
C GLU A 760 8.80 67.60 -24.62
N SER A 761 7.81 67.57 -23.72
CA SER A 761 6.39 67.78 -24.03
C SER A 761 5.71 68.88 -23.20
N GLU A 762 6.45 69.93 -22.83
CA GLU A 762 5.91 71.24 -22.41
C GLU A 762 6.22 72.36 -23.41
#